data_AF-A0A7M4EW12-F1
#
_entry.id   AF-A0A7M4EW12-F1
#
_cell.length_a   1.000
_cell.length_b   1.000
_cell.length_c   1.000
_cell.angle_alpha   90.00
_cell.angle_beta   90.00
_cell.angle_gamma   90.00
#
_symmetry.space_group_name_H-M   'P 1'
#
loop_
_entity.id
_entity.type
_entity.pdbx_description
1 polymer ?
#
loop_
_entity_poly.entity_id
_entity_poly.type
_entity_poly.pdbx_seq_one_letter_code
_entity_poly.pdbx_strand_id
1 'polypeptide(L)'
;MPVHTRARYKESPLKAASAPQSPPSPSPSPGPMRKAGGGRKGACGEPRKAGPAALAERLRHVLGAGAAELLRDCGGRLRGFVQDQKAFVIKADSKIWVALVFAAFAGVLHWYHITTIFENDRHFSHLSTLEREMAFRTEMVVLASWYRIYIAVMDFLGIQTKTCWTVNRGEGLRPIESCEGLGDPASFYVAVIFLLNGVMMSVFFLYGTYLSGSRLGGLVTVLCYFFNHGECTRVMWTPPLRESFSYPFHVLQMLVLTYILRIPNVNRGSLIALCVSNIFFMLPWQFAQFVLLTQIASLFAIYVVGYIDSDKLQKILCAHMVSLLLCFIFMFGNSMLLTSYYAASLVVIWGILKARPKFLKISGSRIILWLLEGCAWLLGTVILKCLTSLMFGVADDAHISNLLKSKFTGYKDFDTLMYTCAVEFDFMDKETPLRYTKTLLLPVVLVIFGVIFKKAVKYITLVLSQKDLCEREERFNHGELVYHVLQLVAFTVLGILIMRLKLFLTPHLCVMASLICSKQLFGWLFCKIQPKTLIFGILALMAIEGSANLQSQWNIVGEFSNLPQEELLEWIKINTRQDAVFAGAMPTMASIKLSTLRPIVNHPHYEDAGLRARTKVVYSMYSRKPAKEVKEGLLKLGVNYYILEESWCIRRAKPGCSMPEIWDVEDPVNVGKIPLCNVMSKDPRPYFITVFHNSIYRVLKIIKD
;
A
#
# COMPACT_ATOMS: atom_id res chain seq x y z
N MET A 1 -14.06 10.03 -5.16
CA MET A 1 -13.13 11.04 -4.60
C MET A 1 -12.98 10.75 -3.11
N PRO A 2 -11.81 10.37 -2.58
CA PRO A 2 -11.62 10.37 -1.14
C PRO A 2 -11.25 11.79 -0.71
N VAL A 3 -12.18 12.43 -0.01
CA VAL A 3 -12.07 13.81 0.47
C VAL A 3 -11.11 13.86 1.65
N HIS A 4 -9.90 14.38 1.42
CA HIS A 4 -9.22 15.11 2.47
C HIS A 4 -9.99 16.41 2.73
N THR A 5 -10.32 16.60 4.00
CA THR A 5 -10.84 17.81 4.65
C THR A 5 -10.63 19.11 3.87
N ARG A 6 -11.68 19.55 3.18
CA ARG A 6 -11.86 20.95 2.78
C ARG A 6 -13.05 21.48 3.58
N ALA A 7 -12.77 22.25 4.63
CA ALA A 7 -13.79 23.08 5.25
C ALA A 7 -14.21 24.12 4.20
N ARG A 8 -15.36 23.92 3.53
CA ARG A 8 -15.96 24.98 2.71
C ARG A 8 -16.62 25.99 3.66
N TYR A 9 -15.93 27.08 3.94
CA TYR A 9 -16.63 28.32 4.28
C TYR A 9 -17.23 28.87 2.98
N LYS A 10 -18.54 29.10 3.01
CA LYS A 10 -19.35 29.56 1.88
C LYS A 10 -19.53 31.06 2.07
N GLU A 11 -18.62 31.87 1.58
CA GLU A 11 -18.85 33.32 1.44
C GLU A 11 -19.41 33.62 0.05
N SER A 12 -20.55 34.30 0.06
CA SER A 12 -21.28 34.75 -1.13
C SER A 12 -20.58 35.97 -1.76
N PRO A 13 -20.74 36.20 -3.08
CA PRO A 13 -19.88 37.10 -3.85
C PRO A 13 -20.28 38.57 -3.68
N LEU A 14 -19.33 39.42 -3.27
CA LEU A 14 -19.42 40.87 -3.37
C LEU A 14 -18.55 41.36 -4.53
N LYS A 15 -19.26 41.84 -5.56
CA LYS A 15 -18.96 42.82 -6.62
C LYS A 15 -17.49 43.11 -6.97
N ALA A 16 -17.22 42.89 -8.26
CA ALA A 16 -16.04 43.29 -9.01
C ALA A 16 -15.71 44.80 -8.89
N ALA A 17 -14.41 45.10 -8.78
CA ALA A 17 -13.84 46.40 -9.09
C ALA A 17 -12.40 46.24 -9.65
N SER A 18 -12.24 46.73 -10.88
CA SER A 18 -11.03 47.32 -11.51
C SER A 18 -9.64 46.71 -11.26
N ALA A 19 -9.06 46.19 -12.36
CA ALA A 19 -7.64 45.90 -12.51
C ALA A 19 -6.76 47.17 -12.49
N PRO A 20 -5.51 47.07 -11.98
CA PRO A 20 -4.44 47.94 -12.42
C PRO A 20 -3.33 47.21 -13.21
N GLN A 21 -2.92 47.95 -14.22
CA GLN A 21 -1.87 47.83 -15.22
C GLN A 21 -0.52 47.19 -14.80
N SER A 22 0.08 46.57 -15.82
CA SER A 22 1.43 46.02 -15.92
C SER A 22 2.58 46.99 -15.61
N PRO A 23 3.69 46.55 -14.98
CA PRO A 23 4.95 47.30 -14.97
C PRO A 23 5.85 46.95 -16.18
N PRO A 24 6.70 47.88 -16.65
CA PRO A 24 7.50 47.72 -17.85
C PRO A 24 8.87 47.05 -17.61
N SER A 25 9.46 46.58 -18.71
CA SER A 25 10.77 45.90 -18.84
C SER A 25 12.00 46.83 -18.69
N PRO A 26 13.22 46.27 -18.50
CA PRO A 26 14.38 46.98 -17.96
C PRO A 26 15.45 47.38 -18.99
N SER A 27 16.29 48.37 -18.67
CA SER A 27 17.66 48.58 -19.19
C SER A 27 18.32 49.81 -18.52
N PRO A 28 19.66 50.06 -18.63
CA PRO A 28 20.79 49.16 -18.82
C PRO A 28 21.92 49.38 -17.78
N SER A 29 22.93 48.51 -17.86
CA SER A 29 24.20 48.46 -17.12
C SER A 29 25.00 49.77 -17.09
N PRO A 30 25.97 49.86 -16.15
CA PRO A 30 27.29 50.38 -16.53
C PRO A 30 28.42 49.41 -16.15
N GLY A 31 29.35 49.22 -17.09
CA GLY A 31 30.66 48.62 -16.87
C GLY A 31 31.70 49.64 -16.35
N PRO A 32 33.01 49.41 -16.56
CA PRO A 32 33.90 48.91 -15.50
C PRO A 32 35.08 49.86 -15.19
N MET A 33 35.56 49.86 -13.94
CA MET A 33 36.87 50.41 -13.52
C MET A 33 37.20 49.82 -12.13
N ARG A 34 38.42 49.53 -11.68
CA ARG A 34 39.78 49.47 -12.22
C ARG A 34 40.61 48.71 -11.15
N LYS A 35 41.66 48.01 -11.58
CA LYS A 35 42.63 47.27 -10.76
C LYS A 35 43.45 48.15 -9.80
N ALA A 36 43.72 47.62 -8.60
CA ALA A 36 44.97 47.77 -7.82
C ALA A 36 45.04 46.57 -6.86
N GLY A 37 45.94 45.59 -7.05
CA GLY A 37 47.29 45.52 -6.43
C GLY A 37 47.18 44.89 -5.03
N GLY A 38 47.85 43.83 -4.60
CA GLY A 38 48.90 42.96 -5.12
C GLY A 38 49.38 42.06 -3.95
N GLY A 39 49.89 40.87 -4.25
CA GLY A 39 50.79 40.11 -3.36
C GLY A 39 50.16 39.07 -2.42
N ARG A 40 50.26 37.77 -2.73
CA ARG A 40 51.39 36.87 -2.42
C ARG A 40 50.99 35.42 -2.74
N LYS A 41 51.90 34.71 -3.42
CA LYS A 41 51.79 33.31 -3.86
C LYS A 41 51.84 32.35 -2.66
N GLY A 42 50.93 31.40 -2.62
CA GLY A 42 51.06 30.13 -1.88
C GLY A 42 50.65 29.00 -2.81
N ALA A 43 51.62 28.21 -3.27
CA ALA A 43 51.39 27.04 -4.11
C ALA A 43 50.76 25.92 -3.26
N CYS A 44 49.65 25.35 -3.71
CA CYS A 44 49.13 24.10 -3.20
C CYS A 44 48.69 23.25 -4.40
N GLY A 45 49.28 22.05 -4.52
CA GLY A 45 49.18 21.18 -5.68
C GLY A 45 47.82 20.53 -5.87
N GLU A 46 47.57 20.08 -7.10
CA GLU A 46 46.42 19.26 -7.48
C GLU A 46 46.33 17.95 -6.67
N PRO A 47 45.13 17.50 -6.26
CA PRO A 47 44.99 16.19 -5.64
C PRO A 47 44.98 15.08 -6.70
N ARG A 48 45.97 14.18 -6.62
CA ARG A 48 46.02 12.91 -7.36
C ARG A 48 44.76 12.08 -7.08
N LYS A 49 44.09 11.62 -8.14
CA LYS A 49 43.01 10.62 -8.09
C LYS A 49 43.54 9.33 -7.45
N ALA A 50 43.01 8.95 -6.30
CA ALA A 50 43.35 7.71 -5.61
C ALA A 50 42.77 6.50 -6.36
N GLY A 51 43.62 5.49 -6.63
CA GLY A 51 43.23 4.27 -7.33
C GLY A 51 42.39 3.30 -6.48
N PRO A 52 41.75 2.30 -7.11
CA PRO A 52 40.82 1.35 -6.47
C PRO A 52 41.42 0.50 -5.34
N ALA A 53 42.75 0.40 -5.23
CA ALA A 53 43.42 -0.30 -4.13
C ALA A 53 43.31 0.43 -2.78
N ALA A 54 43.41 1.77 -2.78
CA ALA A 54 43.28 2.59 -1.57
C ALA A 54 41.83 2.62 -1.03
N LEU A 55 40.85 2.43 -1.93
CA LEU A 55 39.42 2.32 -1.61
C LEU A 55 39.12 1.04 -0.82
N ALA A 56 39.72 -0.09 -1.22
CA ALA A 56 39.52 -1.38 -0.56
C ALA A 56 40.13 -1.43 0.85
N GLU A 57 41.24 -0.72 1.06
CA GLU A 57 41.94 -0.68 2.35
C GLU A 57 41.23 0.25 3.35
N ARG A 58 40.64 1.36 2.90
CA ARG A 58 39.84 2.26 3.75
C ARG A 58 38.45 1.73 4.09
N LEU A 59 37.79 0.98 3.19
CA LEU A 59 36.53 0.29 3.47
C LEU A 59 36.66 -0.76 4.60
N ARG A 60 37.84 -1.37 4.73
CA ARG A 60 38.17 -2.34 5.78
C ARG A 60 38.13 -1.73 7.19
N HIS A 61 38.42 -0.44 7.30
CA HIS A 61 38.52 0.27 8.57
C HIS A 61 37.16 0.78 9.10
N VAL A 62 36.15 0.88 8.23
CA VAL A 62 34.81 1.41 8.57
C VAL A 62 33.79 0.29 8.80
N LEU A 63 33.90 -0.84 8.10
CA LEU A 63 32.88 -1.91 8.10
C LEU A 63 33.24 -3.12 8.98
N GLY A 64 34.46 -3.19 9.50
CA GLY A 64 34.98 -4.38 10.18
C GLY A 64 35.29 -5.52 9.20
N ALA A 65 36.33 -6.30 9.51
CA ALA A 65 36.87 -7.32 8.60
C ALA A 65 35.82 -8.35 8.14
N GLY A 66 34.89 -8.73 9.02
CA GLY A 66 33.84 -9.71 8.72
C GLY A 66 32.79 -9.23 7.71
N ALA A 67 32.36 -7.96 7.75
CA ALA A 67 31.35 -7.45 6.83
C ALA A 67 31.91 -7.19 5.42
N ALA A 68 33.19 -6.82 5.33
CA ALA A 68 33.88 -6.64 4.05
C ALA A 68 34.09 -7.98 3.31
N GLU A 69 34.32 -9.07 4.06
CA GLU A 69 34.47 -10.42 3.52
C GLU A 69 33.12 -10.99 3.07
N LEU A 70 32.06 -10.75 3.84
CA LEU A 70 30.68 -11.08 3.48
C LEU A 70 30.18 -10.27 2.26
N LEU A 71 30.53 -8.97 2.15
CA LEU A 71 30.22 -8.15 0.98
C LEU A 71 31.03 -8.55 -0.26
N ARG A 72 32.26 -9.08 -0.09
CA ARG A 72 33.08 -9.56 -1.20
C ARG A 72 32.60 -10.92 -1.69
N ASP A 73 32.21 -11.83 -0.80
CA ASP A 73 31.59 -13.12 -1.15
C ASP A 73 30.19 -12.92 -1.77
N CYS A 74 29.38 -12.05 -1.17
CA CYS A 74 28.09 -11.65 -1.72
C CYS A 74 28.26 -10.91 -3.06
N GLY A 75 29.27 -10.05 -3.19
CA GLY A 75 29.62 -9.36 -4.44
C GLY A 75 30.15 -10.30 -5.53
N GLY A 76 30.88 -11.35 -5.16
CA GLY A 76 31.33 -12.41 -6.06
C GLY A 76 30.18 -13.28 -6.54
N ARG A 77 29.28 -13.68 -5.64
CA ARG A 77 28.02 -14.37 -5.98
C ARG A 77 27.07 -13.51 -6.80
N LEU A 78 26.96 -12.22 -6.48
CA LEU A 78 26.12 -11.27 -7.23
C LEU A 78 26.74 -11.00 -8.60
N ARG A 79 28.07 -10.92 -8.73
CA ARG A 79 28.75 -10.79 -10.02
C ARG A 79 28.60 -12.05 -10.87
N GLY A 80 28.70 -13.25 -10.28
CA GLY A 80 28.39 -14.51 -10.94
C GLY A 80 26.92 -14.61 -11.38
N PHE A 81 25.99 -14.22 -10.49
CA PHE A 81 24.55 -14.16 -10.80
C PHE A 81 24.22 -13.10 -11.86
N VAL A 82 24.89 -11.95 -11.86
CA VAL A 82 24.78 -10.91 -12.88
C VAL A 82 25.43 -11.33 -14.19
N GLN A 83 26.50 -12.13 -14.18
CA GLN A 83 27.10 -12.69 -15.39
C GLN A 83 26.24 -13.80 -15.99
N ASP A 84 25.63 -14.66 -15.17
CA ASP A 84 24.65 -15.66 -15.61
C ASP A 84 23.36 -15.00 -16.11
N GLN A 85 22.90 -13.92 -15.46
CA GLN A 85 21.80 -13.08 -15.94
C GLN A 85 22.18 -12.34 -17.23
N LYS A 86 23.40 -11.80 -17.36
CA LYS A 86 23.88 -11.16 -18.60
C LYS A 86 24.00 -12.17 -19.74
N ALA A 87 24.47 -13.39 -19.48
CA ALA A 87 24.50 -14.47 -20.46
C ALA A 87 23.09 -14.90 -20.88
N PHE A 88 22.12 -14.89 -19.95
CA PHE A 88 20.70 -15.10 -20.24
C PHE A 88 20.05 -13.95 -21.01
N VAL A 89 20.42 -12.70 -20.71
CA VAL A 89 19.93 -11.47 -21.35
C VAL A 89 20.50 -11.27 -22.76
N ILE A 90 21.75 -11.66 -23.00
CA ILE A 90 22.40 -11.59 -24.31
C ILE A 90 21.87 -12.70 -25.26
N LYS A 91 21.34 -13.80 -24.71
CA LYS A 91 20.76 -14.91 -25.48
C LYS A 91 19.25 -14.78 -25.71
N ALA A 92 18.63 -13.68 -25.31
CA ALA A 92 17.20 -13.44 -25.47
C ALA A 92 16.87 -13.17 -26.95
N ASP A 93 15.92 -13.93 -27.52
CA ASP A 93 15.35 -13.72 -28.85
C ASP A 93 14.93 -12.24 -29.02
N SER A 94 15.09 -11.66 -30.22
CA SER A 94 14.82 -10.22 -30.46
C SER A 94 13.38 -9.83 -30.05
N LYS A 95 12.47 -10.80 -30.09
CA LYS A 95 11.07 -10.66 -29.64
C LYS A 95 10.93 -10.41 -28.14
N ILE A 96 11.78 -11.00 -27.30
CA ILE A 96 11.79 -10.80 -25.84
C ILE A 96 12.33 -9.41 -25.52
N TRP A 97 13.40 -9.00 -26.20
CA TRP A 97 13.96 -7.65 -26.07
C TRP A 97 12.96 -6.56 -26.40
N VAL A 98 12.21 -6.72 -27.50
CA VAL A 98 11.14 -5.77 -27.87
C VAL A 98 10.07 -5.69 -26.78
N ALA A 99 9.66 -6.81 -26.18
CA ALA A 99 8.68 -6.81 -25.09
C ALA A 99 9.22 -6.11 -23.83
N LEU A 100 10.50 -6.29 -23.49
CA LEU A 100 11.15 -5.60 -22.37
C LEU A 100 11.25 -4.09 -22.60
N VAL A 101 11.51 -3.64 -23.83
CA VAL A 101 11.54 -2.22 -24.18
C VAL A 101 10.15 -1.59 -24.03
N PHE A 102 9.10 -2.25 -24.54
CA PHE A 102 7.72 -1.77 -24.34
C PHE A 102 7.30 -1.78 -22.86
N ALA A 103 7.74 -2.78 -22.09
CA ALA A 103 7.50 -2.82 -20.65
C ALA A 103 8.17 -1.62 -19.95
N ALA A 104 9.44 -1.36 -20.25
CA ALA A 104 10.17 -0.22 -19.69
C ALA A 104 9.52 1.12 -20.06
N PHE A 105 9.07 1.26 -21.32
CA PHE A 105 8.34 2.45 -21.77
C PHE A 105 7.04 2.65 -20.98
N ALA A 106 6.23 1.59 -20.80
CA ALA A 106 5.02 1.66 -19.99
C ALA A 106 5.31 2.04 -18.53
N GLY A 107 6.43 1.54 -17.97
CA GLY A 107 6.90 1.91 -16.63
C GLY A 107 7.28 3.37 -16.49
N VAL A 108 8.07 3.90 -17.43
CA VAL A 108 8.47 5.32 -17.45
C VAL A 108 7.25 6.22 -17.64
N LEU A 109 6.32 5.85 -18.51
CA LEU A 109 5.08 6.59 -18.73
C LEU A 109 4.24 6.67 -17.45
N HIS A 110 4.10 5.57 -16.72
CA HIS A 110 3.35 5.52 -15.47
C HIS A 110 4.03 6.32 -14.35
N TRP A 111 5.36 6.22 -14.23
CA TRP A 111 6.14 7.02 -13.30
C TRP A 111 5.97 8.52 -13.56
N TYR A 112 6.10 8.95 -14.82
CA TYR A 112 5.89 10.34 -15.22
C TYR A 112 4.45 10.80 -14.95
N HIS A 113 3.46 9.97 -15.28
CA HIS A 113 2.04 10.27 -15.07
C HIS A 113 1.71 10.49 -13.59
N ILE A 114 2.12 9.59 -12.70
CA ILE A 114 1.89 9.73 -11.25
C ILE A 114 2.60 10.96 -10.70
N THR A 115 3.87 11.17 -11.08
CA THR A 115 4.67 12.31 -10.61
C THR A 115 4.01 13.63 -11.01
N THR A 116 3.52 13.73 -12.24
CA THR A 116 2.84 14.93 -12.75
C THR A 116 1.52 15.19 -12.02
N ILE A 117 0.70 14.15 -11.79
CA ILE A 117 -0.57 14.31 -11.06
C ILE A 117 -0.31 14.73 -9.61
N PHE A 118 0.68 14.12 -8.96
CA PHE A 118 1.03 14.45 -7.59
C PHE A 118 1.51 15.90 -7.46
N GLU A 119 2.36 16.34 -8.40
CA GLU A 119 2.85 17.72 -8.40
C GLU A 119 1.72 18.71 -8.67
N ASN A 120 0.83 18.44 -9.62
CA ASN A 120 -0.33 19.30 -9.92
C ASN A 120 -1.31 19.40 -8.74
N ASP A 121 -1.50 18.34 -7.96
CA ASP A 121 -2.43 18.32 -6.82
C ASP A 121 -1.85 18.96 -5.55
N ARG A 122 -0.55 18.79 -5.29
CA ARG A 122 0.05 19.18 -4.01
C ARG A 122 0.96 20.40 -4.11
N HIS A 123 1.49 20.70 -5.31
CA HIS A 123 2.65 21.58 -5.50
C HIS A 123 3.78 21.21 -4.54
N PHE A 124 4.11 19.91 -4.49
CA PHE A 124 4.94 19.33 -3.44
C PHE A 124 6.37 19.88 -3.42
N SER A 125 6.92 20.22 -4.59
CA SER A 125 8.24 20.86 -4.70
C SER A 125 8.31 22.20 -3.95
N HIS A 126 7.23 22.98 -4.02
CA HIS A 126 7.12 24.29 -3.41
C HIS A 126 6.81 24.27 -1.90
N LEU A 127 6.45 23.12 -1.34
CA LEU A 127 6.13 22.99 0.08
C LEU A 127 7.36 23.12 0.96
N SER A 128 7.19 23.77 2.11
CA SER A 128 8.21 23.83 3.13
C SER A 128 8.57 22.43 3.67
N THR A 129 9.77 22.31 4.27
CA THR A 129 10.21 21.06 4.91
C THR A 129 9.20 20.56 5.96
N LEU A 130 8.67 21.47 6.78
CA LEU A 130 7.67 21.16 7.79
C LEU A 130 6.34 20.67 7.19
N GLU A 131 5.83 21.33 6.14
CA GLU A 131 4.59 20.91 5.45
C GLU A 131 4.74 19.55 4.77
N ARG A 132 5.93 19.26 4.24
CA ARG A 132 6.25 17.93 3.71
C ARG A 132 6.25 16.89 4.82
N GLU A 133 6.90 17.15 5.94
CA GLU A 133 6.85 16.27 7.12
C GLU A 133 5.42 16.03 7.61
N MET A 134 4.53 17.02 7.54
CA MET A 134 3.10 16.84 7.89
C MET A 134 2.34 15.92 6.92
N ALA A 135 2.76 15.87 5.65
CA ALA A 135 2.19 14.98 4.64
C ALA A 135 2.60 13.51 4.85
N PHE A 136 3.72 13.26 5.53
CA PHE A 136 4.18 11.92 5.89
C PHE A 136 3.79 11.57 7.33
N ARG A 137 3.11 10.43 7.51
CA ARG A 137 2.67 9.96 8.84
C ARG A 137 3.10 8.52 9.12
N THR A 138 4.00 7.98 8.31
CA THR A 138 4.43 6.57 8.40
C THR A 138 5.94 6.47 8.48
N GLU A 139 6.41 5.71 9.45
CA GLU A 139 7.82 5.37 9.61
C GLU A 139 8.07 4.00 8.96
N MET A 140 9.06 3.92 8.06
CA MET A 140 9.50 2.66 7.46
C MET A 140 10.99 2.46 7.66
N VAL A 141 11.35 1.48 8.49
CA VAL A 141 12.75 1.17 8.87
C VAL A 141 13.61 0.85 7.65
N VAL A 142 13.07 0.09 6.69
CA VAL A 142 13.80 -0.31 5.47
C VAL A 142 14.15 0.91 4.62
N LEU A 143 13.21 1.82 4.43
CA LEU A 143 13.43 3.03 3.62
C LEU A 143 14.32 4.03 4.33
N ALA A 144 14.22 4.15 5.65
CA ALA A 144 15.17 4.93 6.43
C ALA A 144 16.60 4.37 6.30
N SER A 145 16.75 3.05 6.25
CA SER A 145 18.05 2.39 6.04
C SER A 145 18.59 2.67 4.63
N TRP A 146 17.76 2.58 3.59
CA TRP A 146 18.13 2.92 2.22
C TRP A 146 18.51 4.39 2.07
N TYR A 147 17.78 5.30 2.72
CA TYR A 147 18.08 6.72 2.72
C TYR A 147 19.44 7.01 3.38
N ARG A 148 19.73 6.40 4.54
CA ARG A 148 21.04 6.56 5.20
C ARG A 148 22.19 6.04 4.35
N ILE A 149 22.01 4.91 3.67
CA ILE A 149 23.01 4.37 2.74
C ILE A 149 23.19 5.32 1.55
N TYR A 150 22.10 5.84 0.98
CA TYR A 150 22.14 6.80 -0.12
C TYR A 150 22.94 8.06 0.25
N ILE A 151 22.62 8.69 1.38
CA ILE A 151 23.35 9.86 1.88
C ILE A 151 24.83 9.53 2.10
N ALA A 152 25.14 8.43 2.79
CA ALA A 152 26.53 8.04 3.03
C ALA A 152 27.33 7.82 1.74
N VAL A 153 26.71 7.25 0.70
CA VAL A 153 27.33 7.05 -0.62
C VAL A 153 27.51 8.38 -1.36
N MET A 154 26.52 9.27 -1.32
CA MET A 154 26.60 10.55 -2.03
C MET A 154 27.57 11.52 -1.36
N ASP A 155 27.62 11.53 -0.03
CA ASP A 155 28.61 12.26 0.76
C ASP A 155 30.02 11.73 0.46
N PHE A 156 30.18 10.41 0.34
CA PHE A 156 31.44 9.80 -0.06
C PHE A 156 31.88 10.22 -1.48
N LEU A 157 30.93 10.41 -2.40
CA LEU A 157 31.20 10.85 -3.77
C LEU A 157 31.31 12.38 -3.90
N GLY A 158 31.04 13.14 -2.83
CA GLY A 158 31.05 14.61 -2.84
C GLY A 158 29.97 15.23 -3.72
N ILE A 159 28.87 14.51 -4.00
CA ILE A 159 27.79 15.00 -4.85
C ILE A 159 26.73 15.66 -3.96
N GLN A 160 26.45 16.94 -4.20
CA GLN A 160 25.40 17.66 -3.47
C GLN A 160 24.00 17.13 -3.90
N THR A 161 23.26 16.60 -2.93
CA THR A 161 21.96 15.93 -3.16
C THR A 161 20.73 16.77 -2.81
N LYS A 162 20.94 17.94 -2.20
CA LYS A 162 19.88 18.88 -1.82
C LYS A 162 20.28 20.33 -2.08
N THR A 163 19.30 21.12 -2.51
CA THR A 163 19.39 22.56 -2.69
C THR A 163 18.28 23.22 -1.90
N CYS A 164 18.63 24.13 -0.99
CA CYS A 164 17.68 24.78 -0.10
C CYS A 164 17.48 26.25 -0.50
N TRP A 165 16.22 26.68 -0.47
CA TRP A 165 15.77 28.03 -0.80
C TRP A 165 14.92 28.55 0.35
N THR A 166 14.98 29.86 0.62
CA THR A 166 14.09 30.50 1.59
C THR A 166 12.93 31.14 0.85
N VAL A 167 11.71 30.69 1.13
CA VAL A 167 10.49 31.18 0.48
C VAL A 167 9.75 32.13 1.42
N ASN A 168 9.54 33.37 0.99
CA ASN A 168 8.73 34.35 1.70
C ASN A 168 7.25 34.12 1.37
N ARG A 169 6.41 33.89 2.38
CA ARG A 169 4.99 33.49 2.22
C ARG A 169 3.98 34.65 2.23
N GLY A 170 4.44 35.89 2.11
CA GLY A 170 3.61 37.10 2.18
C GLY A 170 3.65 37.81 3.54
N GLU A 171 2.82 38.85 3.71
CA GLU A 171 2.82 39.69 4.92
C GLU A 171 2.28 38.93 6.15
N GLY A 172 3.06 38.95 7.25
CA GLY A 172 2.67 38.38 8.54
C GLY A 172 3.07 36.91 8.78
N LEU A 173 3.57 36.19 7.77
CA LEU A 173 4.06 34.82 7.92
C LEU A 173 5.59 34.76 7.93
N ARG A 174 6.17 33.95 8.82
CA ARG A 174 7.62 33.76 8.86
C ARG A 174 8.10 33.03 7.60
N PRO A 175 9.26 33.44 7.03
CA PRO A 175 9.86 32.73 5.91
C PRO A 175 10.22 31.30 6.32
N ILE A 176 10.03 30.35 5.41
CA ILE A 176 10.45 28.96 5.64
C ILE A 176 11.49 28.54 4.61
N GLU A 177 12.40 27.67 5.05
CA GLU A 177 13.33 26.96 4.20
C GLU A 177 12.65 25.76 3.50
N SER A 178 12.66 25.77 2.17
CA SER A 178 12.29 24.63 1.32
C SER A 178 13.54 24.04 0.68
N CYS A 179 13.83 22.78 1.00
CA CYS A 179 14.95 22.04 0.41
C CYS A 179 14.45 21.06 -0.65
N GLU A 180 14.91 21.15 -1.88
CA GLU A 180 14.57 20.21 -2.95
C GLU A 180 15.72 19.23 -3.21
N GLY A 181 15.38 18.04 -3.69
CA GLY A 181 16.32 16.99 -4.07
C GLY A 181 16.14 15.68 -3.31
N LEU A 182 16.82 14.63 -3.78
CA LEU A 182 16.81 13.29 -3.17
C LEU A 182 17.54 13.25 -1.81
N GLY A 183 18.27 14.32 -1.46
CA GLY A 183 18.85 14.52 -0.14
C GLY A 183 17.85 15.00 0.91
N ASP A 184 16.60 15.30 0.54
CA ASP A 184 15.50 15.53 1.47
C ASP A 184 14.77 14.19 1.75
N PRO A 185 14.54 13.79 3.02
CA PRO A 185 13.93 12.50 3.35
C PRO A 185 12.54 12.30 2.73
N ALA A 186 11.72 13.35 2.72
CA ALA A 186 10.36 13.31 2.20
C ALA A 186 10.36 13.14 0.68
N SER A 187 11.18 13.92 -0.03
CA SER A 187 11.34 13.78 -1.48
C SER A 187 11.96 12.44 -1.90
N PHE A 188 12.93 11.91 -1.15
CA PHE A 188 13.49 10.57 -1.40
C PHE A 188 12.41 9.50 -1.30
N TYR A 189 11.58 9.56 -0.26
CA TYR A 189 10.53 8.57 -0.01
C TYR A 189 9.49 8.55 -1.14
N VAL A 190 9.05 9.72 -1.60
CA VAL A 190 8.13 9.88 -2.74
C VAL A 190 8.75 9.38 -4.05
N ALA A 191 10.00 9.72 -4.31
CA ALA A 191 10.69 9.28 -5.52
C ALA A 191 10.80 7.75 -5.59
N VAL A 192 11.15 7.10 -4.48
CA VAL A 192 11.26 5.63 -4.42
C VAL A 192 9.91 4.95 -4.66
N ILE A 193 8.82 5.45 -4.06
CA ILE A 193 7.50 4.83 -4.25
C ILE A 193 6.98 5.02 -5.68
N PHE A 194 7.22 6.18 -6.30
CA PHE A 194 6.82 6.41 -7.69
C PHE A 194 7.65 5.56 -8.66
N LEU A 195 8.96 5.41 -8.40
CA LEU A 195 9.81 4.50 -9.16
C LEU A 195 9.32 3.05 -9.06
N LEU A 196 9.00 2.59 -7.85
CA LEU A 196 8.49 1.23 -7.61
C LEU A 196 7.14 0.99 -8.32
N ASN A 197 6.26 1.99 -8.35
CA ASN A 197 5.02 1.94 -9.11
C ASN A 197 5.24 2.02 -10.63
N GLY A 198 6.30 2.68 -11.10
CA GLY A 198 6.75 2.57 -12.49
C GLY A 198 7.16 1.14 -12.84
N VAL A 199 7.99 0.51 -12.00
CA VAL A 199 8.41 -0.90 -12.17
C VAL A 199 7.20 -1.84 -12.17
N MET A 200 6.22 -1.61 -11.30
CA MET A 200 4.97 -2.36 -11.27
C MET A 200 4.26 -2.36 -12.63
N MET A 201 4.21 -1.21 -13.32
CA MET A 201 3.57 -1.13 -14.64
C MET A 201 4.33 -1.94 -15.70
N SER A 202 5.66 -1.92 -15.66
CA SER A 202 6.49 -2.78 -16.49
C SER A 202 6.17 -4.26 -16.26
N VAL A 203 6.01 -4.68 -15.00
CA VAL A 203 5.61 -6.05 -14.65
C VAL A 203 4.20 -6.36 -15.14
N PHE A 204 3.24 -5.43 -15.05
CA PHE A 204 1.89 -5.61 -15.60
C PHE A 204 1.88 -5.85 -17.10
N PHE A 205 2.69 -5.10 -17.86
CA PHE A 205 2.83 -5.31 -19.30
C PHE A 205 3.38 -6.70 -19.62
N LEU A 206 4.43 -7.12 -18.91
CA LEU A 206 5.00 -8.47 -19.06
C LEU A 206 4.00 -9.55 -18.66
N TYR A 207 3.24 -9.31 -17.60
CA TYR A 207 2.24 -10.25 -17.10
C TYR A 207 1.07 -10.43 -18.07
N GLY A 208 0.51 -9.34 -18.62
CA GLY A 208 -0.53 -9.41 -19.65
C GLY A 208 -0.02 -10.06 -20.95
N THR A 209 1.24 -9.80 -21.33
CA THR A 209 1.87 -10.45 -22.48
C THR A 209 2.03 -11.95 -22.26
N TYR A 210 2.48 -12.36 -21.07
CA TYR A 210 2.69 -13.76 -20.72
C TYR A 210 1.38 -14.55 -20.65
N LEU A 211 0.36 -13.96 -20.00
CA LEU A 211 -0.94 -14.61 -19.80
C LEU A 211 -1.71 -14.77 -21.13
N SER A 212 -1.70 -13.75 -21.99
CA SER A 212 -2.38 -13.81 -23.30
C SER A 212 -1.57 -14.51 -24.39
N GLY A 213 -0.25 -14.66 -24.22
CA GLY A 213 0.65 -15.13 -25.27
C GLY A 213 0.83 -14.13 -26.42
N SER A 214 0.41 -12.88 -26.24
CA SER A 214 0.43 -11.82 -27.26
C SER A 214 0.88 -10.49 -26.69
N ARG A 215 1.69 -9.74 -27.46
CA ARG A 215 2.12 -8.38 -27.11
C ARG A 215 0.95 -7.39 -27.00
N LEU A 216 -0.12 -7.63 -27.76
CA LEU A 216 -1.34 -6.82 -27.68
C LEU A 216 -2.04 -7.00 -26.33
N GLY A 217 -1.93 -8.16 -25.69
CA GLY A 217 -2.50 -8.36 -24.36
C GLY A 217 -1.81 -7.51 -23.30
N GLY A 218 -0.48 -7.35 -23.38
CA GLY A 218 0.24 -6.41 -22.52
C GLY A 218 -0.21 -4.95 -22.72
N LEU A 219 -0.39 -4.53 -23.97
CA LEU A 219 -0.92 -3.19 -24.29
C LEU A 219 -2.33 -2.98 -23.74
N VAL A 220 -3.23 -3.97 -23.90
CA VAL A 220 -4.59 -3.93 -23.35
C VAL A 220 -4.55 -3.79 -21.83
N THR A 221 -3.72 -4.55 -21.12
CA THR A 221 -3.59 -4.43 -19.65
C THR A 221 -3.20 -3.01 -19.23
N VAL A 222 -2.17 -2.44 -19.87
CA VAL A 222 -1.66 -1.11 -19.54
C VAL A 222 -2.71 -0.02 -19.82
N LEU A 223 -3.37 -0.07 -20.99
CA LEU A 223 -4.42 0.89 -21.34
C LEU A 223 -5.63 0.78 -20.40
N CYS A 224 -6.10 -0.44 -20.11
CA CYS A 224 -7.18 -0.68 -19.15
C CYS A 224 -6.84 -0.13 -17.77
N TYR A 225 -5.58 -0.26 -17.35
CA TYR A 225 -5.11 0.28 -16.09
C TYR A 225 -5.14 1.81 -16.09
N PHE A 226 -4.62 2.48 -17.13
CA PHE A 226 -4.66 3.94 -17.24
C PHE A 226 -6.10 4.47 -17.28
N PHE A 227 -6.99 3.87 -18.08
CA PHE A 227 -8.39 4.28 -18.17
C PHE A 227 -9.16 4.17 -16.84
N ASN A 228 -8.73 3.26 -15.97
CA ASN A 228 -9.31 3.04 -14.64
C ASN A 228 -8.35 3.43 -13.50
N HIS A 229 -7.37 4.31 -13.76
CA HIS A 229 -6.26 4.60 -12.85
C HIS A 229 -6.72 4.98 -11.44
N GLY A 230 -7.79 5.79 -11.33
CA GLY A 230 -8.32 6.23 -10.04
C GLY A 230 -8.98 5.14 -9.18
N GLU A 231 -9.33 4.00 -9.78
CA GLU A 231 -9.85 2.83 -9.07
C GLU A 231 -8.75 1.77 -8.85
N CYS A 232 -7.73 1.74 -9.71
CA CYS A 232 -6.58 0.84 -9.65
C CYS A 232 -5.54 1.23 -8.61
N THR A 233 -5.36 2.52 -8.33
CA THR A 233 -4.35 3.00 -7.38
C THR A 233 -4.77 4.31 -6.72
N ARG A 234 -4.16 4.60 -5.57
CA ARG A 234 -4.30 5.89 -4.85
C ARG A 234 -2.95 6.48 -4.49
N VAL A 235 -1.87 5.94 -5.05
CA VAL A 235 -0.49 6.34 -4.77
C VAL A 235 -0.27 7.82 -5.03
N MET A 236 -0.94 8.41 -6.02
CA MET A 236 -0.88 9.85 -6.30
C MET A 236 -1.49 10.74 -5.20
N TRP A 237 -2.44 10.25 -4.41
CA TRP A 237 -3.09 11.08 -3.39
C TRP A 237 -2.46 10.88 -2.02
N THR A 238 -2.08 9.63 -1.74
CA THR A 238 -1.51 9.19 -0.46
C THR A 238 -0.34 8.22 -0.71
N PRO A 239 0.82 8.75 -1.16
CA PRO A 239 2.03 7.94 -1.34
C PRO A 239 2.46 7.10 -0.11
N PRO A 240 2.36 7.59 1.15
CA PRO A 240 2.93 6.89 2.32
C PRO A 240 2.17 5.67 2.82
N LEU A 241 1.17 5.21 2.08
CA LEU A 241 0.42 4.01 2.41
C LEU A 241 1.29 2.76 2.31
N ARG A 242 1.24 1.91 3.34
CA ARG A 242 2.01 0.66 3.41
C ARG A 242 1.73 -0.28 2.24
N GLU A 243 0.46 -0.38 1.85
CA GLU A 243 0.03 -1.18 0.70
C GLU A 243 0.67 -0.73 -0.62
N SER A 244 0.99 0.55 -0.78
CA SER A 244 1.62 1.10 -1.99
C SER A 244 3.02 0.54 -2.22
N PHE A 245 3.77 0.29 -1.15
CA PHE A 245 5.11 -0.32 -1.20
C PHE A 245 5.07 -1.82 -1.44
N SER A 246 4.04 -2.47 -0.91
CA SER A 246 3.89 -3.92 -0.94
C SER A 246 3.31 -4.40 -2.28
N TYR A 247 2.33 -3.68 -2.85
CA TYR A 247 1.57 -4.10 -4.02
C TYR A 247 2.41 -4.43 -5.29
N PRO A 248 3.47 -3.67 -5.65
CA PRO A 248 4.35 -4.02 -6.77
C PRO A 248 4.95 -5.43 -6.68
N PHE A 249 5.32 -5.84 -5.45
CA PHE A 249 5.85 -7.18 -5.20
C PHE A 249 4.75 -8.26 -5.28
N HIS A 250 3.50 -7.91 -4.96
CA HIS A 250 2.36 -8.81 -5.18
C HIS A 250 2.16 -9.14 -6.65
N VAL A 251 2.24 -8.14 -7.53
CA VAL A 251 2.07 -8.34 -8.98
C VAL A 251 3.19 -9.24 -9.53
N LEU A 252 4.42 -9.01 -9.09
CA LEU A 252 5.56 -9.88 -9.43
C LEU A 252 5.35 -11.30 -8.90
N GLN A 253 4.89 -11.44 -7.66
CA GLN A 253 4.59 -12.71 -7.02
C GLN A 253 3.52 -13.49 -7.80
N MET A 254 2.44 -12.84 -8.23
CA MET A 254 1.39 -13.45 -9.05
C MET A 254 1.93 -13.90 -10.40
N LEU A 255 2.74 -13.07 -11.08
CA LEU A 255 3.39 -13.43 -12.34
C LEU A 255 4.28 -14.68 -12.20
N VAL A 256 5.12 -14.73 -11.15
CA VAL A 256 6.00 -15.87 -10.88
C VAL A 256 5.18 -17.12 -10.54
N LEU A 257 4.08 -16.98 -9.80
CA LEU A 257 3.20 -18.10 -9.51
C LEU A 257 2.54 -18.63 -10.79
N THR A 258 1.99 -17.77 -11.64
CA THR A 258 1.43 -18.16 -12.95
C THR A 258 2.48 -18.85 -13.82
N TYR A 259 3.73 -18.37 -13.77
CA TYR A 259 4.86 -19.02 -14.44
C TYR A 259 5.11 -20.44 -13.92
N ILE A 260 5.12 -20.63 -12.59
CA ILE A 260 5.30 -21.95 -11.97
C ILE A 260 4.14 -22.90 -12.32
N LEU A 261 2.90 -22.41 -12.35
CA LEU A 261 1.72 -23.22 -12.68
C LEU A 261 1.75 -23.73 -14.13
N ARG A 262 2.27 -22.92 -15.06
CA ARG A 262 2.32 -23.26 -16.48
C ARG A 262 3.43 -24.27 -16.84
N ILE A 263 4.50 -24.35 -16.05
CA ILE A 263 5.65 -25.21 -16.37
C ILE A 263 5.47 -26.62 -15.79
N PRO A 264 5.84 -27.68 -16.53
CA PRO A 264 5.76 -29.05 -16.04
C PRO A 264 6.68 -29.29 -14.83
N ASN A 265 7.91 -28.78 -14.84
CA ASN A 265 8.90 -28.96 -13.77
C ASN A 265 9.25 -27.65 -13.08
N VAL A 266 9.19 -27.64 -11.75
CA VAL A 266 9.45 -26.44 -10.95
C VAL A 266 10.95 -26.18 -10.83
N ASN A 267 11.40 -25.03 -11.35
CA ASN A 267 12.79 -24.59 -11.25
C ASN A 267 13.08 -24.01 -9.85
N ARG A 268 14.28 -24.27 -9.32
CA ARG A 268 14.73 -23.70 -8.04
C ARG A 268 14.77 -22.17 -8.07
N GLY A 269 15.21 -21.58 -9.18
CA GLY A 269 15.24 -20.12 -9.34
C GLY A 269 13.85 -19.47 -9.21
N SER A 270 12.82 -20.08 -9.78
CA SER A 270 11.44 -19.59 -9.69
C SER A 270 10.87 -19.68 -8.28
N LEU A 271 11.23 -20.73 -7.51
CA LEU A 271 10.85 -20.84 -6.10
C LEU A 271 11.56 -19.79 -5.23
N ILE A 272 12.85 -19.52 -5.51
CA ILE A 272 13.58 -18.44 -4.82
C ILE A 272 12.94 -17.09 -5.13
N ALA A 273 12.61 -16.82 -6.40
CA ALA A 273 11.93 -15.60 -6.80
C ALA A 273 10.56 -15.45 -6.11
N LEU A 274 9.81 -16.55 -5.95
CA LEU A 274 8.55 -16.58 -5.21
C LEU A 274 8.77 -16.25 -3.72
N CYS A 275 9.76 -16.87 -3.06
CA CYS A 275 10.13 -16.57 -1.68
C CYS A 275 10.49 -15.09 -1.49
N VAL A 276 11.37 -14.55 -2.33
CA VAL A 276 11.83 -13.16 -2.24
C VAL A 276 10.68 -12.19 -2.44
N SER A 277 9.82 -12.43 -3.46
CA SER A 277 8.66 -11.59 -3.73
C SER A 277 7.65 -11.62 -2.58
N ASN A 278 7.43 -12.80 -1.96
CA ASN A 278 6.58 -12.93 -0.77
C ASN A 278 7.13 -12.13 0.43
N ILE A 279 8.45 -12.14 0.64
CA ILE A 279 9.09 -11.40 1.74
C ILE A 279 8.85 -9.89 1.55
N PHE A 280 9.17 -9.36 0.37
CA PHE A 280 8.94 -7.94 0.07
C PHE A 280 7.47 -7.54 0.02
N PHE A 281 6.56 -8.49 -0.22
CA PHE A 281 5.12 -8.26 -0.09
C PHE A 281 4.69 -8.15 1.37
N MET A 282 5.14 -9.06 2.25
CA MET A 282 4.72 -9.10 3.65
C MET A 282 5.39 -8.05 4.54
N LEU A 283 6.67 -7.74 4.33
CA LEU A 283 7.43 -6.83 5.20
C LEU A 283 6.81 -5.44 5.36
N PRO A 284 6.42 -4.73 4.27
CA PRO A 284 5.87 -3.38 4.40
C PRO A 284 4.43 -3.40 4.91
N TRP A 285 3.69 -4.51 4.68
CA TRP A 285 2.24 -4.55 4.87
C TRP A 285 1.77 -5.82 5.57
N GLN A 286 1.50 -5.70 6.87
CA GLN A 286 1.05 -6.80 7.74
C GLN A 286 -0.22 -7.53 7.25
N PHE A 287 -1.14 -6.83 6.57
CA PHE A 287 -2.40 -7.42 6.08
C PHE A 287 -2.23 -8.24 4.80
N ALA A 288 -1.02 -8.27 4.22
CA ALA A 288 -0.66 -9.12 3.08
C ALA A 288 -1.03 -10.60 3.32
N GLN A 289 -0.99 -11.07 4.56
CA GLN A 289 -1.37 -12.43 4.94
C GLN A 289 -2.79 -12.83 4.51
N PHE A 290 -3.75 -11.89 4.48
CA PHE A 290 -5.11 -12.18 4.03
C PHE A 290 -5.18 -12.38 2.52
N VAL A 291 -4.42 -11.58 1.77
CA VAL A 291 -4.29 -11.74 0.31
C VAL A 291 -3.63 -13.07 -0.02
N LEU A 292 -2.53 -13.42 0.67
CA LEU A 292 -1.86 -14.71 0.48
C LEU A 292 -2.74 -15.90 0.89
N LEU A 293 -3.58 -15.74 1.93
CA LEU A 293 -4.56 -16.76 2.31
C LEU A 293 -5.55 -17.05 1.17
N THR A 294 -6.08 -16.01 0.50
CA THR A 294 -6.98 -16.22 -0.66
C THR A 294 -6.28 -16.93 -1.82
N GLN A 295 -4.99 -16.67 -2.02
CA GLN A 295 -4.17 -17.31 -3.04
C GLN A 295 -3.92 -18.79 -2.73
N ILE A 296 -3.55 -19.11 -1.49
CA ILE A 296 -3.39 -20.50 -1.06
C ILE A 296 -4.72 -21.25 -1.10
N ALA A 297 -5.84 -20.62 -0.72
CA ALA A 297 -7.17 -21.20 -0.85
C ALA A 297 -7.53 -21.52 -2.31
N SER A 298 -7.23 -20.60 -3.24
CA SER A 298 -7.45 -20.81 -4.67
C SER A 298 -6.57 -21.93 -5.25
N LEU A 299 -5.30 -21.99 -4.84
CA LEU A 299 -4.39 -23.09 -5.22
C LEU A 299 -4.85 -24.44 -4.67
N PHE A 300 -5.32 -24.47 -3.43
CA PHE A 300 -5.85 -25.67 -2.81
C PHE A 300 -7.10 -26.16 -3.53
N ALA A 301 -8.05 -25.27 -3.87
CA ALA A 301 -9.24 -25.62 -4.64
C ALA A 301 -8.90 -26.29 -5.99
N ILE A 302 -7.86 -25.79 -6.67
CA ILE A 302 -7.42 -26.31 -7.96
C ILE A 302 -6.72 -27.67 -7.83
N TYR A 303 -5.99 -27.86 -6.73
CA TYR A 303 -5.43 -29.16 -6.37
C TYR A 303 -6.51 -30.21 -6.05
N VAL A 304 -7.55 -29.83 -5.29
CA VAL A 304 -8.67 -30.71 -4.93
C VAL A 304 -9.37 -31.21 -6.20
N VAL A 305 -9.64 -30.32 -7.16
CA VAL A 305 -10.24 -30.67 -8.46
C VAL A 305 -9.28 -31.50 -9.34
N GLY A 306 -7.97 -31.46 -9.09
CA GLY A 306 -6.97 -32.29 -9.76
C GLY A 306 -6.29 -31.63 -10.97
N TYR A 307 -6.27 -30.29 -11.04
CA TYR A 307 -5.53 -29.55 -12.06
C TYR A 307 -4.03 -29.39 -11.73
N ILE A 308 -3.64 -29.52 -10.46
CA ILE A 308 -2.25 -29.38 -9.99
C ILE A 308 -1.81 -30.66 -9.26
N ASP A 309 -0.57 -31.10 -9.51
CA ASP A 309 0.06 -32.23 -8.82
C ASP A 309 0.43 -31.88 -7.35
N SER A 310 0.39 -32.89 -6.48
CA SER A 310 0.77 -32.74 -5.05
C SER A 310 2.20 -32.22 -4.87
N ASP A 311 3.13 -32.68 -5.69
CA ASP A 311 4.55 -32.30 -5.58
C ASP A 311 4.78 -30.83 -5.92
N LYS A 312 4.04 -30.31 -6.91
CA LYS A 312 4.11 -28.88 -7.28
C LYS A 312 3.55 -28.03 -6.16
N LEU A 313 2.37 -28.38 -5.64
CA LEU A 313 1.74 -27.65 -4.55
C LEU A 313 2.59 -27.68 -3.28
N GLN A 314 3.20 -28.83 -2.94
CA GLN A 314 4.10 -28.94 -1.79
C GLN A 314 5.33 -28.01 -1.90
N LYS A 315 5.94 -27.90 -3.09
CA LYS A 315 7.06 -26.97 -3.32
C LYS A 315 6.64 -25.51 -3.15
N ILE A 316 5.46 -25.15 -3.66
CA ILE A 316 4.89 -23.80 -3.50
C ILE A 316 4.61 -23.50 -2.01
N LEU A 317 3.95 -24.42 -1.30
CA LEU A 317 3.69 -24.31 0.14
C LEU A 317 4.98 -24.15 0.95
N CYS A 318 6.02 -24.92 0.62
CA CYS A 318 7.32 -24.80 1.27
C CYS A 318 7.93 -23.41 1.08
N ALA A 319 7.86 -22.84 -0.13
CA ALA A 319 8.32 -21.48 -0.39
C ALA A 319 7.56 -20.44 0.46
N HIS A 320 6.23 -20.59 0.56
CA HIS A 320 5.40 -19.73 1.42
C HIS A 320 5.77 -19.87 2.92
N MET A 321 5.95 -21.09 3.42
CA MET A 321 6.37 -21.34 4.82
C MET A 321 7.75 -20.74 5.14
N VAL A 322 8.72 -20.90 4.24
CA VAL A 322 10.06 -20.30 4.39
C VAL A 322 9.97 -18.78 4.39
N SER A 323 9.18 -18.19 3.49
CA SER A 323 8.99 -16.74 3.45
C SER A 323 8.34 -16.20 4.73
N LEU A 324 7.37 -16.93 5.30
CA LEU A 324 6.71 -16.58 6.55
C LEU A 324 7.70 -16.57 7.72
N LEU A 325 8.54 -17.61 7.82
CA LEU A 325 9.56 -17.72 8.88
C LEU A 325 10.61 -16.61 8.78
N LEU A 326 11.07 -16.29 7.57
CA LEU A 326 12.03 -15.19 7.37
C LEU A 326 11.41 -13.83 7.72
N CYS A 327 10.14 -13.61 7.36
CA CYS A 327 9.43 -12.38 7.74
C CYS A 327 9.24 -12.28 9.26
N PHE A 328 8.97 -13.38 9.94
CA PHE A 328 8.89 -13.41 11.41
C PHE A 328 10.20 -12.95 12.06
N ILE A 329 11.35 -13.43 11.53
CA ILE A 329 12.67 -13.01 12.02
C ILE A 329 12.92 -11.52 11.74
N PHE A 330 12.64 -11.05 10.53
CA PHE A 330 12.87 -9.64 10.15
C PHE A 330 11.94 -8.65 10.84
N MET A 331 10.75 -9.08 11.28
CA MET A 331 9.83 -8.27 12.08
C MET A 331 10.05 -8.42 13.59
N PHE A 332 11.25 -8.83 14.00
CA PHE A 332 11.67 -8.96 15.40
C PHE A 332 10.73 -9.82 16.25
N GLY A 333 10.21 -10.91 15.69
CA GLY A 333 9.38 -11.87 16.41
C GLY A 333 7.91 -11.45 16.59
N ASN A 334 7.34 -10.72 15.64
CA ASN A 334 5.92 -10.35 15.66
C ASN A 334 5.01 -11.60 15.73
N SER A 335 4.38 -11.80 16.88
CA SER A 335 3.53 -12.96 17.19
C SER A 335 2.28 -13.05 16.31
N MET A 336 1.74 -11.92 15.85
CA MET A 336 0.55 -11.85 14.99
C MET A 336 0.72 -12.64 13.69
N LEU A 337 1.94 -12.72 13.16
CA LEU A 337 2.19 -13.41 11.89
C LEU A 337 2.05 -14.94 12.03
N LEU A 338 2.50 -15.50 13.16
CA LEU A 338 2.50 -16.94 13.42
C LEU A 338 1.13 -17.45 13.87
N THR A 339 0.35 -16.62 14.58
CA THR A 339 -1.03 -16.93 15.01
C THR A 339 -2.08 -16.67 13.93
N SER A 340 -1.65 -16.26 12.73
CA SER A 340 -2.55 -15.90 11.63
C SER A 340 -3.27 -17.10 11.01
N TYR A 341 -4.45 -16.85 10.44
CA TYR A 341 -5.16 -17.84 9.61
C TYR A 341 -4.32 -18.34 8.42
N TYR A 342 -3.43 -17.48 7.90
CA TYR A 342 -2.52 -17.82 6.82
C TYR A 342 -1.52 -18.90 7.25
N ALA A 343 -0.82 -18.69 8.36
CA ALA A 343 0.13 -19.66 8.92
C ALA A 343 -0.55 -21.00 9.22
N ALA A 344 -1.72 -20.96 9.87
CA ALA A 344 -2.51 -22.15 10.16
C ALA A 344 -2.93 -22.89 8.88
N SER A 345 -3.36 -22.15 7.84
CA SER A 345 -3.77 -22.74 6.57
C SER A 345 -2.65 -23.48 5.84
N LEU A 346 -1.44 -22.95 5.85
CA LEU A 346 -0.29 -23.59 5.21
C LEU A 346 0.05 -24.93 5.86
N VAL A 347 0.08 -24.97 7.19
CA VAL A 347 0.37 -26.20 7.95
C VAL A 347 -0.71 -27.26 7.73
N VAL A 348 -1.98 -26.86 7.77
CA VAL A 348 -3.11 -27.77 7.57
C VAL A 348 -3.11 -28.35 6.15
N ILE A 349 -2.92 -27.51 5.12
CA ILE A 349 -2.84 -27.99 3.73
C ILE A 349 -1.67 -28.96 3.56
N TRP A 350 -0.50 -28.65 4.12
CA TRP A 350 0.65 -29.55 4.08
C TRP A 350 0.35 -30.91 4.75
N GLY A 351 -0.36 -30.90 5.88
CA GLY A 351 -0.87 -32.11 6.53
C GLY A 351 -1.83 -32.90 5.65
N ILE A 352 -2.79 -32.23 4.99
CA ILE A 352 -3.75 -32.85 4.07
C ILE A 352 -3.04 -33.49 2.88
N LEU A 353 -2.03 -32.82 2.30
CA LEU A 353 -1.23 -33.38 1.20
C LEU A 353 -0.57 -34.71 1.58
N LYS A 354 -0.01 -34.81 2.80
CA LYS A 354 0.58 -36.05 3.31
C LYS A 354 -0.47 -37.11 3.66
N ALA A 355 -1.66 -36.70 4.10
CA ALA A 355 -2.75 -37.59 4.48
C ALA A 355 -3.62 -38.04 3.29
N ARG A 356 -3.45 -37.46 2.09
CA ARG A 356 -4.19 -37.81 0.87
C ARG A 356 -4.33 -39.32 0.60
N PRO A 357 -3.28 -40.16 0.69
CA PRO A 357 -3.43 -41.59 0.43
C PRO A 357 -4.38 -42.29 1.42
N LYS A 358 -4.55 -41.75 2.63
CA LYS A 358 -5.53 -42.25 3.60
C LYS A 358 -6.95 -41.81 3.23
N PHE A 359 -7.14 -40.55 2.83
CA PHE A 359 -8.44 -40.04 2.38
C PHE A 359 -8.95 -40.76 1.13
N LEU A 360 -8.06 -41.09 0.19
CA LEU A 360 -8.39 -41.88 -0.99
C LEU A 360 -8.88 -43.29 -0.65
N LYS A 361 -8.40 -43.91 0.44
CA LYS A 361 -8.88 -45.23 0.89
C LYS A 361 -10.25 -45.17 1.57
N ILE A 362 -10.58 -44.05 2.19
CA ILE A 362 -11.83 -43.84 2.93
C ILE A 362 -12.97 -43.45 1.99
N SER A 363 -12.67 -42.75 0.90
CA SER A 363 -13.70 -42.16 0.04
C SER A 363 -13.97 -43.00 -1.21
N GLY A 364 -15.20 -43.50 -1.35
CA GLY A 364 -15.65 -44.25 -2.54
C GLY A 364 -16.00 -43.38 -3.75
N SER A 365 -16.16 -42.06 -3.58
CA SER A 365 -16.46 -41.12 -4.68
C SER A 365 -15.57 -39.88 -4.63
N ARG A 366 -15.26 -39.32 -5.81
CA ARG A 366 -14.42 -38.11 -5.93
C ARG A 366 -15.06 -36.88 -5.29
N ILE A 367 -16.40 -36.77 -5.31
CA ILE A 367 -17.12 -35.63 -4.71
C ILE A 367 -17.02 -35.65 -3.18
N ILE A 368 -17.20 -36.83 -2.57
CA ILE A 368 -17.07 -36.99 -1.12
C ILE A 368 -15.63 -36.68 -0.69
N LEU A 369 -14.63 -37.08 -1.48
CA LEU A 369 -13.24 -36.71 -1.25
C LEU A 369 -13.03 -35.19 -1.25
N TRP A 370 -13.57 -34.48 -2.25
CA TRP A 370 -13.46 -33.02 -2.34
C TRP A 370 -14.10 -32.32 -1.13
N LEU A 371 -15.28 -32.78 -0.70
CA LEU A 371 -15.96 -32.26 0.48
C LEU A 371 -15.16 -32.54 1.76
N LEU A 372 -14.62 -33.75 1.92
CA LEU A 372 -13.80 -34.11 3.07
C LEU A 372 -12.51 -33.27 3.13
N GLU A 373 -11.80 -33.12 2.03
CA GLU A 373 -10.57 -32.30 1.96
C GLU A 373 -10.86 -30.82 2.25
N GLY A 374 -11.96 -30.27 1.71
CA GLY A 374 -12.40 -28.90 1.98
C GLY A 374 -12.81 -28.67 3.43
N CYS A 375 -13.62 -29.55 4.00
CA CYS A 375 -14.04 -29.47 5.41
C CYS A 375 -12.85 -29.65 6.36
N ALA A 376 -11.96 -30.61 6.08
CA ALA A 376 -10.76 -30.82 6.88
C ALA A 376 -9.84 -29.59 6.87
N TRP A 377 -9.72 -28.93 5.71
CA TRP A 377 -8.98 -27.67 5.62
C TRP A 377 -9.63 -26.59 6.48
N LEU A 378 -10.91 -26.28 6.28
CA LEU A 378 -11.60 -25.22 7.01
C LEU A 378 -11.58 -25.45 8.52
N LEU A 379 -12.05 -26.62 8.99
CA LEU A 379 -12.08 -26.94 10.42
C LEU A 379 -10.66 -27.00 11.00
N GLY A 380 -9.72 -27.63 10.29
CA GLY A 380 -8.32 -27.70 10.69
C GLY A 380 -7.69 -26.32 10.87
N THR A 381 -7.95 -25.39 9.95
CA THR A 381 -7.42 -24.02 10.06
C THR A 381 -7.96 -23.28 11.28
N VAL A 382 -9.26 -23.40 11.56
CA VAL A 382 -9.89 -22.73 12.72
C VAL A 382 -9.39 -23.33 14.03
N ILE A 383 -9.31 -24.66 14.12
CA ILE A 383 -8.81 -25.36 15.31
C ILE A 383 -7.35 -25.01 15.56
N LEU A 384 -6.49 -25.10 14.53
CA LEU A 384 -5.07 -24.81 14.68
C LEU A 384 -4.86 -23.33 15.05
N LYS A 385 -5.61 -22.41 14.44
CA LYS A 385 -5.55 -20.98 14.79
C LYS A 385 -5.91 -20.78 16.27
N CYS A 386 -7.02 -21.35 16.73
CA CYS A 386 -7.45 -21.27 18.13
C CYS A 386 -6.37 -21.82 19.09
N LEU A 387 -5.80 -22.98 18.78
CA LEU A 387 -4.71 -23.58 19.55
C LEU A 387 -3.47 -22.67 19.60
N THR A 388 -3.04 -22.15 18.45
CA THR A 388 -1.87 -21.25 18.39
C THR A 388 -2.11 -19.95 19.15
N SER A 389 -3.29 -19.33 19.02
CA SER A 389 -3.65 -18.13 19.78
C SER A 389 -3.66 -18.38 21.29
N LEU A 390 -4.13 -19.55 21.73
CA LEU A 390 -4.11 -19.94 23.15
C LEU A 390 -2.68 -20.14 23.66
N MET A 391 -1.82 -20.82 22.89
CA MET A 391 -0.44 -21.09 23.28
C MET A 391 0.41 -19.82 23.43
N PHE A 392 0.19 -18.82 22.55
CA PHE A 392 0.94 -17.56 22.58
C PHE A 392 0.26 -16.45 23.39
N GLY A 393 -0.95 -16.68 23.91
CA GLY A 393 -1.69 -15.68 24.72
C GLY A 393 -2.07 -14.41 23.94
N VAL A 394 -2.19 -14.51 22.61
CA VAL A 394 -2.40 -13.34 21.73
C VAL A 394 -3.89 -13.09 21.52
N ALA A 395 -4.39 -11.98 22.07
CA ALA A 395 -5.76 -11.49 21.86
C ALA A 395 -5.89 -10.46 20.72
N ASP A 396 -4.79 -10.18 20.01
CA ASP A 396 -4.71 -9.07 19.04
C ASP A 396 -5.62 -9.28 17.81
N ASP A 397 -5.85 -10.53 17.38
CA ASP A 397 -6.70 -10.86 16.22
C ASP A 397 -8.22 -10.83 16.51
N ALA A 398 -8.64 -10.61 17.76
CA ALA A 398 -10.05 -10.57 18.12
C ALA A 398 -10.80 -9.43 17.40
N HIS A 399 -10.10 -8.31 17.12
CA HIS A 399 -10.68 -7.14 16.45
C HIS A 399 -11.16 -7.43 15.03
N ILE A 400 -10.40 -8.19 14.23
CA ILE A 400 -10.76 -8.48 12.83
C ILE A 400 -11.97 -9.43 12.76
N SER A 401 -12.01 -10.41 13.66
CA SER A 401 -13.18 -11.31 13.79
C SER A 401 -14.42 -10.55 14.23
N ASN A 402 -14.29 -9.61 15.18
CA ASN A 402 -15.36 -8.73 15.62
C ASN A 402 -15.82 -7.77 14.51
N LEU A 403 -14.89 -7.27 13.70
CA LEU A 403 -15.18 -6.45 12.53
C LEU A 403 -16.02 -7.22 11.50
N LEU A 404 -15.61 -8.43 11.12
CA LEU A 404 -16.41 -9.27 10.22
C LEU A 404 -17.76 -9.64 10.86
N LYS A 405 -17.78 -9.96 12.16
CA LYS A 405 -19.01 -10.25 12.90
C LYS A 405 -19.97 -9.06 12.88
N SER A 406 -19.51 -7.84 13.10
CA SER A 406 -20.35 -6.63 13.04
C SER A 406 -20.90 -6.31 11.65
N LYS A 407 -20.22 -6.78 10.60
CA LYS A 407 -20.66 -6.56 9.22
C LYS A 407 -21.77 -7.52 8.80
N PHE A 408 -21.70 -8.76 9.29
CA PHE A 408 -22.69 -9.80 8.97
C PHE A 408 -23.76 -9.99 10.06
N THR A 409 -23.55 -9.48 11.27
CA THR A 409 -24.48 -9.58 12.41
C THR A 409 -24.65 -8.21 13.05
N GLY A 410 -25.70 -8.02 13.88
CA GLY A 410 -25.94 -6.76 14.59
C GLY A 410 -24.97 -6.42 15.73
N TYR A 411 -23.80 -7.07 15.82
CA TYR A 411 -22.81 -6.83 16.87
C TYR A 411 -22.18 -5.43 16.73
N LYS A 412 -22.15 -4.66 17.83
CA LYS A 412 -21.61 -3.30 17.87
C LYS A 412 -20.80 -3.10 19.14
N ASP A 413 -19.57 -2.65 18.99
CA ASP A 413 -18.66 -2.24 20.05
C ASP A 413 -17.87 -1.01 19.59
N PHE A 414 -17.30 -0.26 20.53
CA PHE A 414 -16.56 0.98 20.24
C PHE A 414 -15.48 0.77 19.17
N ASP A 415 -14.67 -0.28 19.33
CA ASP A 415 -13.56 -0.59 18.44
C ASP A 415 -14.03 -0.93 17.03
N THR A 416 -15.17 -1.60 16.89
CA THR A 416 -15.67 -1.97 15.57
C THR A 416 -16.46 -0.86 14.88
N LEU A 417 -17.17 -0.03 15.66
CA LEU A 417 -17.84 1.16 15.14
C LEU A 417 -16.85 2.20 14.62
N MET A 418 -15.68 2.31 15.25
CA MET A 418 -14.57 3.14 14.76
C MET A 418 -14.20 2.82 13.30
N TYR A 419 -14.29 1.55 12.90
CA TYR A 419 -13.99 1.10 11.53
C TYR A 419 -15.23 1.10 10.64
N THR A 420 -16.36 0.55 11.08
CA THR A 420 -17.58 0.43 10.25
C THR A 420 -18.24 1.77 9.94
N CYS A 421 -18.01 2.79 10.75
CA CYS A 421 -18.45 4.16 10.47
C CYS A 421 -17.53 4.92 9.48
N ALA A 422 -16.35 4.40 9.19
CA ALA A 422 -15.43 4.97 8.21
C ALA A 422 -15.76 4.45 6.80
N VAL A 423 -15.82 5.35 5.83
CA VAL A 423 -16.23 5.05 4.44
C VAL A 423 -15.30 4.03 3.78
N GLU A 424 -14.04 4.00 4.18
CA GLU A 424 -13.00 3.12 3.66
C GLU A 424 -13.25 1.64 3.96
N PHE A 425 -13.91 1.35 5.08
CA PHE A 425 -14.26 0.00 5.50
C PHE A 425 -15.72 -0.35 5.21
N ASP A 426 -16.44 0.50 4.49
CA ASP A 426 -17.81 0.23 4.09
C ASP A 426 -17.88 -0.79 2.94
N PHE A 427 -19.09 -1.26 2.64
CA PHE A 427 -19.36 -2.07 1.45
C PHE A 427 -19.10 -1.30 0.16
N MET A 428 -18.92 -2.03 -0.94
CA MET A 428 -18.60 -1.41 -2.22
C MET A 428 -19.67 -0.42 -2.72
N ASP A 429 -19.27 0.82 -3.02
CA ASP A 429 -20.14 1.81 -3.64
C ASP A 429 -20.67 1.31 -4.98
N LYS A 430 -21.99 1.44 -5.19
CA LYS A 430 -22.68 1.04 -6.44
C LYS A 430 -22.14 1.76 -7.68
N GLU A 431 -21.50 2.92 -7.52
CA GLU A 431 -20.84 3.65 -8.61
C GLU A 431 -19.62 2.90 -9.17
N THR A 432 -18.92 2.13 -8.35
CA THR A 432 -17.69 1.43 -8.72
C THR A 432 -17.91 0.43 -9.86
N PRO A 433 -18.85 -0.54 -9.76
CA PRO A 433 -19.15 -1.44 -10.88
C PRO A 433 -19.76 -0.74 -12.09
N LEU A 434 -20.49 0.37 -11.88
CA LEU A 434 -21.02 1.18 -12.98
C LEU A 434 -19.89 1.81 -13.80
N ARG A 435 -18.85 2.36 -13.15
CA ARG A 435 -17.65 2.88 -13.83
C ARG A 435 -16.94 1.79 -14.64
N TYR A 436 -16.78 0.60 -14.08
CA TYR A 436 -16.18 -0.53 -14.82
C TYR A 436 -17.00 -0.95 -16.05
N THR A 437 -18.31 -0.75 -16.01
CA THR A 437 -19.20 -1.05 -17.13
C THR A 437 -19.09 0.01 -18.22
N LYS A 438 -19.03 1.29 -17.83
CA LYS A 438 -18.83 2.42 -18.76
C LYS A 438 -17.51 2.33 -19.51
N THR A 439 -16.42 1.93 -18.85
CA THR A 439 -15.12 1.74 -19.50
C THR A 439 -15.01 0.39 -20.25
N LEU A 440 -16.10 -0.37 -20.37
CA LEU A 440 -16.17 -1.75 -20.90
C LEU A 440 -15.24 -2.78 -20.23
N LEU A 441 -14.61 -2.46 -19.09
CA LEU A 441 -13.71 -3.38 -18.39
C LEU A 441 -14.47 -4.59 -17.85
N LEU A 442 -15.58 -4.35 -17.14
CA LEU A 442 -16.38 -5.42 -16.56
C LEU A 442 -17.04 -6.32 -17.63
N PRO A 443 -17.70 -5.78 -18.68
CA PRO A 443 -18.25 -6.60 -19.77
C PRO A 443 -17.21 -7.52 -20.43
N VAL A 444 -16.01 -7.00 -20.74
CA VAL A 444 -14.93 -7.79 -21.35
C VAL A 444 -14.52 -8.95 -20.43
N VAL A 445 -14.32 -8.68 -19.14
CA VAL A 445 -13.91 -9.71 -18.19
C VAL A 445 -15.03 -10.73 -17.95
N LEU A 446 -16.30 -10.33 -17.94
CA LEU A 446 -17.44 -11.25 -17.81
C LEU A 446 -17.52 -12.23 -18.99
N VAL A 447 -17.27 -11.78 -20.22
CA VAL A 447 -17.21 -12.67 -21.39
C VAL A 447 -16.08 -13.69 -21.23
N ILE A 448 -14.88 -13.23 -20.82
CA ILE A 448 -13.72 -14.10 -20.59
C ILE A 448 -14.03 -15.11 -19.48
N PHE A 449 -14.63 -14.66 -18.38
CA PHE A 449 -15.05 -15.50 -17.27
C PHE A 449 -16.04 -16.58 -17.73
N GLY A 450 -17.05 -16.22 -18.53
CA GLY A 450 -18.02 -17.18 -19.07
C GLY A 450 -17.38 -18.26 -19.95
N VAL A 451 -16.40 -17.89 -20.79
CA VAL A 451 -15.66 -18.85 -21.63
C VAL A 451 -14.82 -19.81 -20.78
N ILE A 452 -14.09 -19.29 -19.78
CA ILE A 452 -13.28 -20.13 -18.88
C ILE A 452 -14.19 -21.04 -18.03
N PHE A 453 -15.29 -20.50 -17.52
CA PHE A 453 -16.27 -21.27 -16.74
C PHE A 453 -16.86 -22.42 -17.56
N LYS A 454 -17.25 -22.18 -18.82
CA LYS A 454 -17.74 -23.23 -19.72
C LYS A 454 -16.70 -24.34 -19.92
N LYS A 455 -15.43 -23.99 -20.14
CA LYS A 455 -14.33 -24.97 -20.26
C LYS A 455 -14.11 -25.74 -18.95
N ALA A 456 -14.15 -25.06 -17.80
CA ALA A 456 -13.97 -25.67 -16.49
C ALA A 456 -15.09 -26.66 -16.14
N VAL A 457 -16.35 -26.30 -16.42
CA VAL A 457 -17.50 -27.20 -16.21
C VAL A 457 -17.39 -28.44 -17.09
N LYS A 458 -17.05 -28.29 -18.39
CA LYS A 458 -16.83 -29.43 -19.30
C LYS A 458 -15.78 -30.38 -18.73
N TYR A 459 -14.68 -29.85 -18.19
CA TYR A 459 -13.63 -30.65 -17.55
C TYR A 459 -14.13 -31.38 -16.30
N ILE A 460 -14.82 -30.67 -15.39
CA ILE A 460 -15.35 -31.28 -14.16
C ILE A 460 -16.32 -32.42 -14.49
N THR A 461 -17.21 -32.22 -15.46
CA THR A 461 -18.14 -33.28 -15.92
C THR A 461 -17.38 -34.49 -16.48
N LEU A 462 -16.30 -34.27 -17.23
CA LEU A 462 -15.46 -35.36 -17.74
C LEU A 462 -14.77 -36.14 -16.61
N VAL A 463 -14.17 -35.43 -15.64
CA VAL A 463 -13.50 -36.02 -14.47
C VAL A 463 -14.47 -36.84 -13.62
N LEU A 464 -15.72 -36.38 -13.48
CA LEU A 464 -16.78 -37.11 -12.78
C LEU A 464 -17.26 -38.34 -13.56
N SER A 465 -17.21 -38.31 -14.90
CA SER A 465 -17.69 -39.38 -15.78
C SER A 465 -16.68 -40.54 -15.99
N GLN A 466 -15.53 -40.55 -15.32
CA GLN A 466 -14.54 -41.66 -15.33
C GLN A 466 -14.06 -42.16 -16.72
N LYS A 467 -14.13 -41.35 -17.78
CA LYS A 467 -13.50 -41.68 -19.08
C LYS A 467 -12.02 -41.33 -19.05
N ASP A 468 -11.20 -42.18 -18.44
CA ASP A 468 -9.74 -41.96 -18.33
C ASP A 468 -8.97 -42.61 -19.50
N LEU A 469 -8.16 -41.81 -20.23
CA LEU A 469 -6.73 -42.08 -20.53
C LEU A 469 -6.13 -41.16 -21.62
N CYS A 470 -6.90 -40.65 -22.59
CA CYS A 470 -6.31 -39.97 -23.77
C CYS A 470 -5.99 -38.46 -23.57
N GLU A 471 -6.73 -37.71 -22.74
CA GLU A 471 -6.53 -36.26 -22.54
C GLU A 471 -5.55 -35.91 -21.38
N ARG A 472 -4.40 -36.60 -21.24
CA ARG A 472 -3.37 -36.22 -20.23
C ARG A 472 -2.51 -35.02 -20.59
N GLU A 473 -2.37 -34.72 -21.87
CA GLU A 473 -1.55 -33.60 -22.33
C GLU A 473 -2.30 -32.25 -22.36
N GLU A 474 -3.61 -32.22 -22.60
CA GLU A 474 -4.40 -30.96 -22.49
C GLU A 474 -4.64 -30.50 -21.03
N ARG A 475 -4.46 -31.41 -20.07
CA ARG A 475 -4.70 -31.22 -18.61
C ARG A 475 -3.85 -30.11 -17.97
N PHE A 476 -2.65 -29.85 -18.48
CA PHE A 476 -1.73 -28.85 -17.92
C PHE A 476 -1.96 -27.43 -18.45
N ASN A 477 -2.70 -27.25 -19.54
CA ASN A 477 -2.75 -25.97 -20.27
C ASN A 477 -3.80 -24.97 -19.78
N HIS A 478 -4.59 -25.29 -18.74
CA HIS A 478 -5.70 -24.43 -18.30
C HIS A 478 -5.80 -24.22 -16.77
N GLY A 479 -4.98 -24.90 -15.95
CA GLY A 479 -5.05 -24.79 -14.49
C GLY A 479 -4.74 -23.38 -13.97
N GLU A 480 -3.86 -22.66 -14.66
CA GLU A 480 -3.51 -21.27 -14.36
C GLU A 480 -4.68 -20.30 -14.63
N LEU A 481 -5.50 -20.57 -15.65
CA LEU A 481 -6.66 -19.74 -15.97
C LEU A 481 -7.76 -19.90 -14.91
N VAL A 482 -7.99 -21.13 -14.46
CA VAL A 482 -8.92 -21.42 -13.35
C VAL A 482 -8.43 -20.76 -12.06
N TYR A 483 -7.11 -20.73 -11.82
CA TYR A 483 -6.50 -20.00 -10.69
C TYR A 483 -6.85 -18.52 -10.72
N HIS A 484 -6.66 -17.86 -11.86
CA HIS A 484 -6.97 -16.44 -11.96
C HIS A 484 -8.46 -16.13 -11.81
N VAL A 485 -9.34 -17.05 -12.24
CA VAL A 485 -10.78 -16.95 -12.03
C VAL A 485 -11.15 -17.06 -10.55
N LEU A 486 -10.66 -18.09 -9.85
CA LEU A 486 -10.91 -18.25 -8.41
C LEU A 486 -10.35 -17.07 -7.60
N GLN A 487 -9.14 -16.62 -7.93
CA GLN A 487 -8.53 -15.46 -7.31
C GLN A 487 -9.36 -14.18 -7.55
N LEU A 488 -9.89 -14.00 -8.77
CA LEU A 488 -10.74 -12.86 -9.09
C LEU A 488 -12.05 -12.88 -8.28
N VAL A 489 -12.66 -14.05 -8.10
CA VAL A 489 -13.85 -14.21 -7.26
C VAL A 489 -13.52 -13.85 -5.81
N ALA A 490 -12.39 -14.33 -5.28
CA ALA A 490 -11.95 -14.01 -3.92
C ALA A 490 -11.71 -12.49 -3.74
N PHE A 491 -11.04 -11.84 -4.69
CA PHE A 491 -10.85 -10.38 -4.66
C PHE A 491 -12.14 -9.60 -4.85
N THR A 492 -13.11 -10.13 -5.59
CA THR A 492 -14.44 -9.51 -5.73
C THR A 492 -15.18 -9.55 -4.40
N VAL A 493 -15.21 -10.71 -3.72
CA VAL A 493 -15.80 -10.83 -2.39
C VAL A 493 -15.11 -9.88 -1.41
N LEU A 494 -13.78 -9.87 -1.38
CA LEU A 494 -13.01 -9.01 -0.49
C LEU A 494 -13.26 -7.52 -0.74
N GLY A 495 -13.32 -7.10 -2.01
CA GLY A 495 -13.63 -5.74 -2.41
C GLY A 495 -15.07 -5.33 -2.11
N ILE A 496 -16.04 -6.25 -2.22
CA ILE A 496 -17.43 -5.99 -1.83
C ILE A 496 -17.55 -5.75 -0.33
N LEU A 497 -16.83 -6.53 0.48
CA LEU A 497 -16.88 -6.42 1.94
C LEU A 497 -16.19 -5.17 2.47
N ILE A 498 -15.08 -4.76 1.83
CA ILE A 498 -14.25 -3.62 2.25
C ILE A 498 -13.86 -2.82 1.01
N MET A 499 -14.42 -1.62 0.88
CA MET A 499 -14.16 -0.69 -0.23
C MET A 499 -12.67 -0.46 -0.51
N ARG A 500 -11.86 -0.35 0.55
CA ARG A 500 -10.42 -0.11 0.39
C ARG A 500 -9.71 -1.23 -0.37
N LEU A 501 -10.19 -2.48 -0.30
CA LEU A 501 -9.55 -3.65 -0.90
C LEU A 501 -9.87 -3.83 -2.39
N LYS A 502 -10.70 -2.97 -2.99
CA LYS A 502 -10.87 -2.94 -4.46
C LYS A 502 -9.57 -2.64 -5.22
N LEU A 503 -8.55 -2.12 -4.54
CA LEU A 503 -7.18 -1.96 -5.04
C LEU A 503 -6.59 -3.26 -5.61
N PHE A 504 -6.98 -4.43 -5.07
CA PHE A 504 -6.54 -5.73 -5.60
C PHE A 504 -7.44 -6.23 -6.73
N LEU A 505 -8.72 -5.90 -6.68
CA LEU A 505 -9.72 -6.32 -7.66
C LEU A 505 -9.48 -5.68 -9.04
N THR A 506 -9.41 -4.35 -9.10
CA THR A 506 -9.40 -3.62 -10.37
C THR A 506 -8.19 -3.94 -11.25
N PRO A 507 -6.95 -3.94 -10.73
CA PRO A 507 -5.81 -4.27 -11.57
C PRO A 507 -5.79 -5.75 -11.97
N HIS A 508 -6.34 -6.66 -11.15
CA HIS A 508 -6.52 -8.06 -11.54
C HIS A 508 -7.56 -8.20 -12.67
N LEU A 509 -8.64 -7.40 -12.67
CA LEU A 509 -9.54 -7.28 -13.81
C LEU A 509 -8.81 -6.79 -15.06
N CYS A 510 -7.91 -5.81 -14.95
CA CYS A 510 -7.11 -5.33 -16.08
C CYS A 510 -6.18 -6.42 -16.65
N VAL A 511 -5.56 -7.24 -15.80
CA VAL A 511 -4.77 -8.39 -16.25
C VAL A 511 -5.65 -9.44 -16.93
N MET A 512 -6.82 -9.74 -16.36
CA MET A 512 -7.77 -10.68 -16.97
C MET A 512 -8.29 -10.18 -18.31
N ALA A 513 -8.45 -8.87 -18.50
CA ALA A 513 -8.85 -8.29 -19.79
C ALA A 513 -7.84 -8.61 -20.92
N SER A 514 -6.56 -8.83 -20.60
CA SER A 514 -5.55 -9.22 -21.60
C SER A 514 -5.87 -10.55 -22.31
N LEU A 515 -6.62 -11.44 -21.65
CA LEU A 515 -7.01 -12.74 -22.19
C LEU A 515 -7.94 -12.63 -23.41
N ILE A 516 -8.53 -11.46 -23.67
CA ILE A 516 -9.24 -11.21 -24.94
C ILE A 516 -8.32 -11.40 -26.15
N CYS A 517 -7.01 -11.18 -25.97
CA CYS A 517 -6.00 -11.38 -27.01
C CYS A 517 -5.50 -12.83 -27.09
N SER A 518 -5.97 -13.73 -26.21
CA SER A 518 -5.49 -15.10 -26.13
C SER A 518 -6.08 -15.98 -27.24
N LYS A 519 -5.19 -16.51 -28.09
CA LYS A 519 -5.56 -17.49 -29.13
C LYS A 519 -6.09 -18.80 -28.53
N GLN A 520 -5.67 -19.16 -27.32
CA GLN A 520 -6.11 -20.40 -26.65
C GLN A 520 -7.58 -20.36 -26.23
N LEU A 521 -8.13 -19.16 -25.99
CA LEU A 521 -9.53 -18.96 -25.60
C LEU A 521 -10.41 -18.63 -26.81
N PHE A 522 -9.95 -17.75 -27.69
CA PHE A 522 -10.76 -17.21 -28.80
C PHE A 522 -10.31 -17.69 -30.18
N GLY A 523 -9.60 -18.83 -30.27
CA GLY A 523 -9.13 -19.39 -31.55
C GLY A 523 -10.23 -19.50 -32.61
N TRP A 524 -11.44 -19.95 -32.24
CA TRP A 524 -12.59 -20.03 -33.15
C TRP A 524 -13.04 -18.67 -33.71
N LEU A 525 -12.97 -17.61 -32.91
CA LEU A 525 -13.37 -16.26 -33.30
C LEU A 525 -12.32 -15.63 -34.23
N PHE A 526 -11.04 -15.87 -33.95
CA PHE A 526 -9.93 -15.38 -34.77
C PHE A 526 -9.77 -16.09 -36.11
N CYS A 527 -10.42 -17.24 -36.30
CA CYS A 527 -10.55 -17.85 -37.62
C CYS A 527 -11.52 -17.10 -38.53
N LYS A 528 -12.51 -16.37 -37.96
CA LYS A 528 -13.54 -15.64 -38.72
C LYS A 528 -13.22 -14.16 -38.92
N ILE A 529 -12.58 -13.53 -37.94
CA ILE A 529 -12.28 -12.09 -37.93
C ILE A 529 -10.80 -11.89 -37.64
N GLN A 530 -10.16 -10.93 -38.31
CA GLN A 530 -8.77 -10.58 -38.01
C GLN A 530 -8.65 -10.13 -36.54
N PRO A 531 -7.85 -10.81 -35.69
CA PRO A 531 -7.77 -10.55 -34.25
C PRO A 531 -7.42 -9.09 -33.94
N LYS A 532 -6.54 -8.48 -34.75
CA LYS A 532 -6.09 -7.10 -34.57
C LYS A 532 -7.25 -6.12 -34.67
N THR A 533 -8.09 -6.23 -35.70
CA THR A 533 -9.22 -5.32 -35.94
C THR A 533 -10.24 -5.36 -34.81
N LEU A 534 -10.55 -6.56 -34.30
CA LEU A 534 -11.46 -6.71 -33.16
C LEU A 534 -10.88 -6.07 -31.89
N ILE A 535 -9.60 -6.32 -31.59
CA ILE A 535 -8.94 -5.76 -30.41
C ILE A 535 -8.87 -4.23 -30.48
N PHE A 536 -8.51 -3.67 -31.64
CA PHE A 536 -8.47 -2.21 -31.82
C PHE A 536 -9.85 -1.57 -31.74
N GLY A 537 -10.90 -2.22 -32.26
CA GLY A 537 -12.28 -1.74 -32.12
C GLY A 537 -12.73 -1.67 -30.66
N ILE A 538 -12.43 -2.70 -29.87
CA ILE A 538 -12.74 -2.72 -28.43
C ILE A 538 -11.93 -1.65 -27.69
N LEU A 539 -10.64 -1.52 -27.98
CA LEU A 539 -9.78 -0.48 -27.38
C LEU A 539 -10.26 0.94 -27.71
N ALA A 540 -10.72 1.18 -28.94
CA ALA A 540 -11.28 2.48 -29.33
C ALA A 540 -12.54 2.82 -28.52
N LEU A 541 -13.43 1.85 -28.29
CA LEU A 541 -14.61 2.04 -27.44
C LEU A 541 -14.23 2.31 -25.98
N MET A 542 -13.25 1.57 -25.45
CA MET A 542 -12.73 1.81 -24.08
C MET A 542 -12.10 3.20 -23.93
N ALA A 543 -11.45 3.70 -24.98
CA ALA A 543 -10.76 5.00 -24.96
C ALA A 543 -11.72 6.20 -24.89
N ILE A 544 -12.99 6.07 -25.30
CA ILE A 544 -13.97 7.18 -25.24
C ILE A 544 -14.17 7.63 -23.79
N GLU A 545 -14.62 6.73 -22.92
CA GLU A 545 -14.78 7.04 -21.50
C GLU A 545 -13.42 7.10 -20.78
N GLY A 546 -12.47 6.25 -21.20
CA GLY A 546 -11.13 6.20 -20.60
C GLY A 546 -10.38 7.52 -20.69
N SER A 547 -10.39 8.18 -21.86
CA SER A 547 -9.75 9.48 -22.06
C SER A 547 -10.41 10.59 -21.25
N ALA A 548 -11.74 10.60 -21.14
CA ALA A 548 -12.47 11.54 -20.29
C ALA A 548 -12.07 11.40 -18.81
N ASN A 549 -11.87 10.17 -18.33
CA ASN A 549 -11.37 9.92 -16.97
C ASN A 549 -9.95 10.47 -16.76
N LEU A 550 -9.03 10.24 -17.70
CA LEU A 550 -7.67 10.78 -17.61
C LEU A 550 -7.68 12.32 -17.62
N GLN A 551 -8.46 12.93 -18.52
CA GLN A 551 -8.56 14.38 -18.61
C GLN A 551 -9.08 14.98 -17.31
N SER A 552 -10.10 14.34 -16.71
CA SER A 552 -10.62 14.74 -15.39
C SER A 552 -9.54 14.70 -14.31
N GLN A 553 -8.66 13.68 -14.32
CA GLN A 553 -7.55 13.58 -13.37
C GLN A 553 -6.47 14.64 -13.59
N TRP A 554 -6.09 14.91 -14.83
CA TRP A 554 -5.09 15.94 -15.16
C TRP A 554 -5.54 17.36 -14.85
N ASN A 555 -6.85 17.61 -14.90
CA ASN A 555 -7.44 18.90 -14.58
C ASN A 555 -7.52 19.17 -13.06
N ILE A 556 -7.18 18.20 -12.21
CA ILE A 556 -7.14 18.43 -10.76
C ILE A 556 -5.86 19.21 -10.44
N VAL A 557 -6.04 20.49 -10.11
CA VAL A 557 -4.99 21.36 -9.61
C VAL A 557 -5.34 21.75 -8.18
N GLY A 558 -4.42 21.51 -7.25
CA GLY A 558 -4.59 21.77 -5.83
C GLY A 558 -3.34 22.38 -5.22
N GLU A 559 -3.49 23.00 -4.06
CA GLU A 559 -2.38 23.47 -3.23
C GLU A 559 -2.56 22.88 -1.83
N PHE A 560 -1.53 22.22 -1.30
CA PHE A 560 -1.57 21.74 0.07
C PHE A 560 -1.23 22.88 1.03
N SER A 561 -2.17 23.26 1.87
CA SER A 561 -1.95 24.25 2.93
C SER A 561 -2.68 23.82 4.19
N ASN A 562 -1.95 23.68 5.31
CA ASN A 562 -2.56 23.43 6.62
C ASN A 562 -1.96 24.32 7.71
N LEU A 563 -2.21 25.62 7.56
CA LEU A 563 -1.74 26.66 8.48
C LEU A 563 -2.12 26.38 9.96
N PRO A 564 -3.36 25.92 10.29
CA PRO A 564 -3.70 25.63 11.69
C PRO A 564 -2.87 24.50 12.31
N GLN A 565 -2.44 23.51 11.51
CA GLN A 565 -1.60 22.45 12.03
C GLN A 565 -0.13 22.92 12.17
N GLU A 566 0.33 23.81 11.29
CA GLU A 566 1.63 24.46 11.38
C GLU A 566 1.78 25.30 12.65
N GLU A 567 0.84 26.21 12.90
CA GLU A 567 0.83 27.05 14.11
C GLU A 567 0.89 26.21 15.39
N LEU A 568 0.12 25.12 15.43
CA LEU A 568 0.12 24.19 16.56
C LEU A 568 1.51 23.57 16.78
N LEU A 569 2.15 23.09 15.71
CA LEU A 569 3.44 22.43 15.79
C LEU A 569 4.57 23.41 16.16
N GLU A 570 4.54 24.63 15.63
CA GLU A 570 5.46 25.69 16.03
C GLU A 570 5.28 26.07 17.50
N TRP A 571 4.04 26.26 17.95
CA TRP A 571 3.75 26.55 19.35
C TRP A 571 4.24 25.44 20.27
N ILE A 572 4.05 24.16 19.91
CA ILE A 572 4.57 23.04 20.71
C ILE A 572 6.10 23.11 20.82
N LYS A 573 6.81 23.41 19.72
CA LYS A 573 8.28 23.51 19.72
C LYS A 573 8.79 24.61 20.65
N ILE A 574 8.14 25.77 20.67
CA ILE A 574 8.60 26.96 21.40
C ILE A 574 8.13 26.93 22.87
N ASN A 575 6.88 26.55 23.12
CA ASN A 575 6.22 26.79 24.41
C ASN A 575 6.17 25.56 25.32
N THR A 576 6.64 24.39 24.88
CA THR A 576 6.56 23.15 25.68
C THR A 576 7.91 22.48 25.87
N ARG A 577 8.08 21.85 27.05
CA ARG A 577 9.29 21.09 27.41
C ARG A 577 9.41 19.82 26.56
N GLN A 578 10.63 19.33 26.39
CA GLN A 578 10.94 18.14 25.57
C GLN A 578 10.30 16.85 26.10
N ASP A 579 10.09 16.76 27.40
CA ASP A 579 9.46 15.63 28.10
C ASP A 579 7.93 15.70 28.16
N ALA A 580 7.32 16.78 27.64
CA ALA A 580 5.88 16.98 27.72
C ALA A 580 5.12 15.93 26.91
N VAL A 581 4.17 15.26 27.57
CA VAL A 581 3.38 14.16 26.99
C VAL A 581 2.07 14.68 26.42
N PHE A 582 1.80 14.35 25.16
CA PHE A 582 0.59 14.74 24.44
C PHE A 582 -0.38 13.57 24.20
N ALA A 583 -1.67 13.87 24.20
CA ALA A 583 -2.74 12.96 23.79
C ALA A 583 -3.79 13.68 22.92
N GLY A 584 -4.45 12.95 22.03
CA GLY A 584 -5.49 13.51 21.15
C GLY A 584 -5.85 12.56 20.02
N ALA A 585 -6.34 13.08 18.88
CA ALA A 585 -6.66 12.23 17.74
C ALA A 585 -5.38 11.57 17.17
N MET A 586 -5.47 10.29 16.82
CA MET A 586 -4.33 9.51 16.32
C MET A 586 -3.56 10.18 15.17
N PRO A 587 -4.23 10.77 14.14
CA PRO A 587 -3.51 11.38 13.03
C PRO A 587 -2.68 12.59 13.46
N THR A 588 -3.17 13.36 14.43
CA THR A 588 -2.51 14.57 14.95
C THR A 588 -1.33 14.19 15.84
N MET A 589 -1.47 13.13 16.66
CA MET A 589 -0.36 12.62 17.47
C MET A 589 0.82 12.16 16.62
N ALA A 590 0.56 11.49 15.48
CA ALA A 590 1.62 11.10 14.55
C ALA A 590 2.40 12.31 14.03
N SER A 591 1.71 13.37 13.60
CA SER A 591 2.36 14.61 13.13
C SER A 591 3.16 15.31 14.22
N ILE A 592 2.68 15.33 15.47
CA ILE A 592 3.41 15.91 16.62
C ILE A 592 4.68 15.12 16.89
N LYS A 593 4.59 13.79 16.95
CA LYS A 593 5.75 12.94 17.21
C LYS A 593 6.82 13.13 16.13
N LEU A 594 6.44 13.15 14.85
CA LEU A 594 7.37 13.33 13.74
C LEU A 594 8.00 14.72 13.73
N SER A 595 7.20 15.77 13.86
CA SER A 595 7.68 17.15 13.66
C SER A 595 8.34 17.76 14.90
N THR A 596 7.96 17.32 16.11
CA THR A 596 8.40 17.92 17.39
C THR A 596 9.16 16.96 18.30
N LEU A 597 9.18 15.66 17.96
CA LEU A 597 9.77 14.57 18.74
C LEU A 597 9.20 14.36 20.15
N ARG A 598 8.17 15.12 20.53
CA ARG A 598 7.52 15.05 21.85
C ARG A 598 6.92 13.65 22.10
N PRO A 599 6.95 13.15 23.34
CA PRO A 599 6.25 11.93 23.72
C PRO A 599 4.73 12.02 23.45
N ILE A 600 4.15 10.94 22.92
CA ILE A 600 2.71 10.81 22.67
C ILE A 600 2.16 9.57 23.39
N VAL A 601 0.93 9.63 23.89
CA VAL A 601 0.29 8.51 24.61
C VAL A 601 -0.34 7.50 23.65
N ASN A 602 -0.96 7.98 22.58
CA ASN A 602 -1.66 7.16 21.62
C ASN A 602 -1.16 7.42 20.20
N HIS A 603 -1.08 6.35 19.40
CA HIS A 603 -0.57 6.35 18.03
C HIS A 603 -1.44 5.39 17.18
N PRO A 604 -1.57 5.59 15.86
CA PRO A 604 -2.36 4.74 14.95
C PRO A 604 -1.87 3.28 14.74
N HIS A 605 -1.27 2.66 15.76
CA HIS A 605 -1.03 1.20 15.82
C HIS A 605 -2.17 0.56 16.63
N TYR A 606 -3.33 0.39 16.00
CA TYR A 606 -4.52 -0.13 16.66
C TYR A 606 -4.50 -1.67 16.79
N GLU A 607 -3.49 -2.33 16.25
CA GLU A 607 -3.36 -3.79 16.32
C GLU A 607 -3.00 -4.24 17.75
N ASP A 608 -2.18 -3.47 18.45
CA ASP A 608 -1.77 -3.76 19.82
C ASP A 608 -2.93 -3.49 20.81
N ALA A 609 -3.32 -4.52 21.56
CA ALA A 609 -4.42 -4.43 22.52
C ALA A 609 -4.18 -3.36 23.62
N GLY A 610 -2.93 -3.18 24.05
CA GLY A 610 -2.57 -2.17 25.06
C GLY A 610 -2.74 -0.75 24.54
N LEU A 611 -2.31 -0.47 23.31
CA LEU A 611 -2.50 0.82 22.64
C LEU A 611 -3.98 1.10 22.36
N ARG A 612 -4.78 0.09 22.00
CA ARG A 612 -6.24 0.24 21.86
C ARG A 612 -6.87 0.69 23.17
N ALA A 613 -6.55 0.02 24.28
CA ALA A 613 -7.08 0.36 25.59
C ALA A 613 -6.70 1.81 25.99
N ARG A 614 -5.44 2.21 25.77
CA ARG A 614 -5.00 3.61 25.99
C ARG A 614 -5.74 4.59 25.10
N THR A 615 -5.93 4.25 23.82
CA THR A 615 -6.61 5.14 22.88
C THR A 615 -8.09 5.30 23.23
N LYS A 616 -8.75 4.23 23.71
CA LYS A 616 -10.11 4.30 24.23
C LYS A 616 -10.21 5.31 25.38
N VAL A 617 -9.28 5.30 26.33
CA VAL A 617 -9.22 6.31 27.40
C VAL A 617 -9.02 7.72 26.84
N VAL A 618 -8.12 7.92 25.87
CA VAL A 618 -7.91 9.23 25.23
C VAL A 618 -9.16 9.73 24.50
N TYR A 619 -9.90 8.84 23.84
CA TYR A 619 -11.10 9.18 23.09
C TYR A 619 -12.33 9.37 24.00
N SER A 620 -12.23 9.04 25.30
CA SER A 620 -13.30 9.33 26.28
C SER A 620 -13.59 10.84 26.40
N MET A 621 -12.68 11.73 25.97
CA MET A 621 -12.94 13.17 25.86
C MET A 621 -14.12 13.50 24.92
N TYR A 622 -14.37 12.66 23.91
CA TYR A 622 -15.50 12.82 22.98
C TYR A 622 -16.77 12.10 23.44
N SER A 623 -16.75 11.48 24.61
CA SER A 623 -17.92 10.84 25.23
C SER A 623 -18.81 11.85 25.97
N ARG A 624 -19.85 11.36 26.64
CA ARG A 624 -20.73 12.14 27.53
C ARG A 624 -20.37 11.97 29.03
N LYS A 625 -19.19 11.43 29.33
CA LYS A 625 -18.69 11.23 30.69
C LYS A 625 -18.40 12.56 31.41
N PRO A 626 -18.45 12.59 32.74
CA PRO A 626 -18.08 13.78 33.51
C PRO A 626 -16.58 14.09 33.34
N ALA A 627 -16.27 15.39 33.27
CA ALA A 627 -14.90 15.88 33.04
C ALA A 627 -13.88 15.37 34.08
N LYS A 628 -14.31 15.17 35.33
CA LYS A 628 -13.47 14.65 36.42
C LYS A 628 -12.95 13.23 36.13
N GLU A 629 -13.82 12.34 35.66
CA GLU A 629 -13.45 10.95 35.35
C GLU A 629 -12.46 10.90 34.18
N VAL A 630 -12.69 11.70 33.14
CA VAL A 630 -11.79 11.79 31.98
C VAL A 630 -10.43 12.36 32.38
N LYS A 631 -10.38 13.39 33.24
CA LYS A 631 -9.14 13.92 33.81
C LYS A 631 -8.34 12.82 34.52
N GLU A 632 -8.97 12.07 35.42
CA GLU A 632 -8.30 10.99 36.16
C GLU A 632 -7.75 9.91 35.22
N GLY A 633 -8.50 9.55 34.17
CA GLY A 633 -8.03 8.62 33.13
C GLY A 633 -6.80 9.14 32.38
N LEU A 634 -6.77 10.42 32.01
CA LEU A 634 -5.63 11.04 31.32
C LEU A 634 -4.40 11.19 32.24
N LEU A 635 -4.61 11.50 33.53
CA LEU A 635 -3.54 11.58 34.52
C LEU A 635 -2.89 10.22 34.77
N LYS A 636 -3.68 9.13 34.83
CA LYS A 636 -3.17 7.75 34.93
C LYS A 636 -2.25 7.38 33.76
N LEU A 637 -2.47 7.97 32.59
CA LEU A 637 -1.62 7.78 31.41
C LEU A 637 -0.43 8.75 31.34
N GLY A 638 -0.27 9.64 32.33
CA GLY A 638 0.83 10.61 32.37
C GLY A 638 0.68 11.80 31.41
N VAL A 639 -0.50 12.05 30.87
CA VAL A 639 -0.75 13.13 29.90
C VAL A 639 -0.53 14.50 30.56
N ASN A 640 0.13 15.42 29.86
CA ASN A 640 0.26 16.81 30.30
C ASN A 640 -0.62 17.75 29.49
N TYR A 641 -0.71 17.51 28.18
CA TYR A 641 -1.48 18.30 27.24
C TYR A 641 -2.41 17.40 26.42
N TYR A 642 -3.68 17.79 26.32
CA TYR A 642 -4.67 17.15 25.46
C TYR A 642 -4.99 18.07 24.27
N ILE A 643 -5.00 17.52 23.06
CA ILE A 643 -5.35 18.26 21.85
C ILE A 643 -6.78 17.91 21.46
N LEU A 644 -7.65 18.90 21.64
CA LEU A 644 -9.06 18.82 21.30
C LEU A 644 -9.28 19.35 19.88
N GLU A 645 -9.91 18.53 19.04
CA GLU A 645 -10.31 18.86 17.68
C GLU A 645 -11.84 18.88 17.61
N GLU A 646 -12.42 20.06 17.41
CA GLU A 646 -13.88 20.24 17.46
C GLU A 646 -14.61 19.46 16.36
N SER A 647 -13.94 19.25 15.22
CA SER A 647 -14.47 18.45 14.11
C SER A 647 -14.87 17.04 14.54
N TRP A 648 -14.14 16.39 15.44
CA TRP A 648 -14.47 15.03 15.89
C TRP A 648 -15.69 14.98 16.81
N CYS A 649 -16.02 16.10 17.46
CA CYS A 649 -17.19 16.21 18.33
C CYS A 649 -18.49 16.30 17.51
N ILE A 650 -18.45 16.99 16.37
CA ILE A 650 -19.65 17.31 15.57
C ILE A 650 -19.78 16.41 14.33
N ARG A 651 -18.67 15.93 13.76
CA ARG A 651 -18.69 15.18 12.50
C ARG A 651 -19.53 13.92 12.62
N ARG A 652 -20.48 13.80 11.69
CA ARG A 652 -21.36 12.65 11.56
C ARG A 652 -21.31 12.15 10.12
N ALA A 653 -20.68 11.00 9.90
CA ALA A 653 -20.61 10.39 8.58
C ALA A 653 -21.95 9.74 8.18
N LYS A 654 -22.59 9.08 9.14
CA LYS A 654 -23.89 8.40 9.02
C LYS A 654 -24.68 8.55 10.31
N PRO A 655 -26.00 8.32 10.31
CA PRO A 655 -26.77 8.23 11.56
C PRO A 655 -26.17 7.18 12.50
N GLY A 656 -25.86 7.55 13.75
CA GLY A 656 -25.22 6.67 14.74
C GLY A 656 -23.70 6.57 14.64
N CYS A 657 -23.05 7.41 13.82
CA CYS A 657 -21.61 7.38 13.57
C CYS A 657 -20.88 8.70 13.93
N SER A 658 -21.45 9.52 14.81
CA SER A 658 -20.68 10.57 15.48
C SER A 658 -19.90 9.99 16.67
N MET A 659 -18.78 10.60 17.07
CA MET A 659 -17.99 10.09 18.20
C MET A 659 -18.79 9.95 19.51
N PRO A 660 -19.67 10.90 19.89
CA PRO A 660 -20.53 10.73 21.04
C PRO A 660 -21.49 9.54 20.88
N GLU A 661 -22.10 9.35 19.70
CA GLU A 661 -23.01 8.21 19.43
C GLU A 661 -22.28 6.86 19.49
N ILE A 662 -21.03 6.80 19.03
CA ILE A 662 -20.19 5.59 19.14
C ILE A 662 -19.90 5.26 20.61
N TRP A 663 -19.64 6.29 21.43
CA TRP A 663 -19.46 6.14 22.88
C TRP A 663 -20.75 5.76 23.60
N ASP A 664 -21.90 6.24 23.14
CA ASP A 664 -23.22 5.93 23.73
C ASP A 664 -23.53 4.41 23.70
N VAL A 665 -22.92 3.65 22.78
CA VAL A 665 -23.02 2.17 22.73
C VAL A 665 -22.21 1.49 23.84
N GLU A 666 -21.08 2.08 24.22
CA GLU A 666 -20.19 1.57 25.26
C GLU A 666 -20.62 2.03 26.66
N ASP A 667 -21.16 3.25 26.76
CA ASP A 667 -21.58 3.89 28.01
C ASP A 667 -23.05 4.32 27.95
N PRO A 668 -24.00 3.39 28.13
CA PRO A 668 -25.43 3.69 28.05
C PRO A 668 -25.93 4.58 29.19
N VAL A 669 -25.16 4.71 30.29
CA VAL A 669 -25.55 5.46 31.50
C VAL A 669 -25.53 6.97 31.27
N ASN A 670 -24.63 7.45 30.41
CA ASN A 670 -24.45 8.87 30.15
C ASN A 670 -25.17 9.37 28.89
N VAL A 671 -26.00 8.52 28.26
CA VAL A 671 -26.79 8.87 27.08
C VAL A 671 -27.73 10.04 27.39
N GLY A 672 -27.80 11.00 26.47
CA GLY A 672 -28.64 12.20 26.60
C GLY A 672 -27.97 13.40 27.29
N LYS A 673 -26.82 13.22 27.96
CA LYS A 673 -26.04 14.34 28.50
C LYS A 673 -25.31 15.12 27.40
N ILE A 674 -24.89 16.35 27.66
CA ILE A 674 -24.12 17.14 26.70
C ILE A 674 -22.74 16.48 26.50
N PRO A 675 -22.27 16.24 25.26
CA PRO A 675 -20.94 15.70 25.01
C PRO A 675 -19.83 16.54 25.65
N LEU A 676 -18.87 15.88 26.29
CA LEU A 676 -17.81 16.54 27.04
C LEU A 676 -16.97 17.47 26.15
N CYS A 677 -16.68 17.06 24.92
CA CYS A 677 -15.96 17.88 23.94
C CYS A 677 -16.62 19.25 23.69
N ASN A 678 -17.96 19.34 23.71
CA ASN A 678 -18.67 20.62 23.59
C ASN A 678 -18.52 21.49 24.84
N VAL A 679 -18.51 20.87 26.02
CA VAL A 679 -18.28 21.58 27.29
C VAL A 679 -16.85 22.12 27.31
N MET A 680 -15.87 21.28 26.98
CA MET A 680 -14.44 21.65 26.95
C MET A 680 -14.10 22.69 25.88
N SER A 681 -14.84 22.75 24.77
CA SER A 681 -14.69 23.80 23.75
C SER A 681 -15.12 25.19 24.28
N LYS A 682 -16.14 25.23 25.14
CA LYS A 682 -16.69 26.47 25.72
C LYS A 682 -15.97 26.89 27.00
N ASP A 683 -15.99 26.05 28.04
CA ASP A 683 -15.31 26.28 29.31
C ASP A 683 -14.67 24.98 29.83
N PRO A 684 -13.33 24.85 29.75
CA PRO A 684 -12.61 23.68 30.21
C PRO A 684 -12.36 23.64 31.73
N ARG A 685 -12.65 24.72 32.47
CA ARG A 685 -12.41 24.80 33.92
C ARG A 685 -13.44 23.97 34.71
N PRO A 686 -13.10 23.49 35.93
CA PRO A 686 -11.86 23.66 36.66
C PRO A 686 -10.79 22.60 36.36
N TYR A 687 -11.05 21.63 35.47
CA TYR A 687 -10.17 20.46 35.31
C TYR A 687 -9.05 20.67 34.28
N PHE A 688 -9.29 21.52 33.29
CA PHE A 688 -8.39 21.81 32.19
C PHE A 688 -8.24 23.32 31.97
N ILE A 689 -7.09 23.73 31.41
CA ILE A 689 -6.81 25.12 31.04
C ILE A 689 -6.43 25.17 29.56
N THR A 690 -7.12 25.98 28.77
CA THR A 690 -6.69 26.25 27.38
C THR A 690 -5.42 27.07 27.39
N VAL A 691 -4.35 26.53 26.79
CA VAL A 691 -3.03 27.19 26.67
C VAL A 691 -2.71 27.62 25.24
N PHE A 692 -3.42 27.06 24.26
CA PHE A 692 -3.34 27.43 22.85
C PHE A 692 -4.68 27.16 22.18
N HIS A 693 -5.06 28.02 21.25
CA HIS A 693 -6.28 27.88 20.45
C HIS A 693 -6.08 28.49 19.07
N ASN A 694 -6.48 27.76 18.04
CA ASN A 694 -6.69 28.28 16.70
C ASN A 694 -7.98 27.73 16.08
N SER A 695 -8.19 27.96 14.78
CA SER A 695 -9.44 27.64 14.08
C SER A 695 -9.85 26.16 14.12
N ILE A 696 -8.93 25.22 14.39
CA ILE A 696 -9.19 23.78 14.39
C ILE A 696 -8.82 23.13 15.74
N TYR A 697 -7.69 23.54 16.33
CA TYR A 697 -7.08 22.89 17.47
C TYR A 697 -7.21 23.74 18.74
N ARG A 698 -7.51 23.06 19.86
CA ARG A 698 -7.41 23.60 21.22
C ARG A 698 -6.47 22.72 22.03
N VAL A 699 -5.42 23.31 22.61
CA VAL A 699 -4.52 22.60 23.52
C VAL A 699 -4.96 22.86 24.94
N LEU A 700 -5.35 21.80 25.62
CA LEU A 700 -5.81 21.78 27.01
C LEU A 700 -4.70 21.24 27.91
N LYS A 701 -4.18 22.07 28.81
CA LYS A 701 -3.28 21.64 29.89
C LYS A 701 -4.10 21.04 31.02
N ILE A 702 -3.72 19.85 31.47
CA ILE A 702 -4.39 19.17 32.59
C ILE A 702 -3.92 19.78 33.91
N ILE A 703 -4.85 20.18 34.78
CA ILE A 703 -4.51 20.66 36.13
C ILE A 703 -4.20 19.44 37.01
N LYS A 704 -2.98 19.36 37.54
CA LYS A 704 -2.63 18.37 38.56
C LYS A 704 -3.15 18.88 39.90
N ASP A 705 -3.83 18.02 40.65
CA ASP A 705 -4.28 18.33 42.01
C ASP A 705 -3.09 18.42 42.98
#